data_AF-A0A285QPL8-F1
#
_entry.id   AF-A0A285QPL8-F1
#
_cell.length_a   1.000
_cell.length_b   1.000
_cell.length_c   1.000
_cell.angle_alpha   90.00
_cell.angle_beta   90.00
_cell.angle_gamma   90.00
#
_symmetry.space_group_name_H-M   'P 1'
#
loop_
_entity.id
_entity.type
_entity.pdbx_description
1 polymer ?
#
loop_
_entity_poly.entity_id
_entity_poly.type
_entity_poly.pdbx_seq_one_letter_code
_entity_poly.pdbx_strand_id
1 'polypeptide(L)'
;MSTAPNPPRQHRYRRRADMPLLGGIRPPIALLVVLLLAVAAITALAVGGLRVDDTPQAVRESHQYAAEDTAASLRAGLHESATDLRRAAARYEGAPAEPAAVLTALGQAYHKWRGTVVVRPDTGRLLAARGETVPLAGLDLSKVTDTAPAPVLVPSTAGTRLLTFALVATKADGRALLVASDNLRLPGISTRKEQTIQVLDATGAVLDTTGAALTAEGDRRLVDTARERAARQHPAPGETASGSLAGSPDDKGVRRVAGWAAVAAPGGHDQAAPLGLTVVSTSTVDGRPGSLRHPMLGLAAAGALVVLALLLAWYLIRSLQRPLLGLFLESRRLTRGDRPEQPVRGPKRGEAGRIARALEELRQQLLDPARPPAPAPARGRRPGTALPLAICAVLVLGWSGPLLFLGGNDPTVRVPTQVVAGQRDRTDTAADRIRQALNEGYADLRSLAPSLAEASVGKADALLQATLAEHDRYRSLYVLGANGELLAHAGEAPHRTGPEALGASGVLLLNSSGKEPRIAARAALAAAPPDAETEDAPEPKGPVLVGEFKTGFLSGLLVRPGLGRVWLLDDRQRVLAANEGYSSFGELPDGRARKVLADAKKSAAADVLRDGDDPTLLAAAPLGGNGSVAKLGWSVVTAHPVAWLHLDQNRADRRAVLAGMLGLTAAALCLGWLFIVVGLPLRRLAASAEALAAGDRRTVLYPVHHDEVGAVARSLELIRQELVRAELAERAVRRTPATAR
;
A
#
# COMPACT_ATOMS: atom_id res chain seq x y z
N MET A 1 -24.49 -92.76 -39.03
CA MET A 1 -23.29 -92.96 -38.17
C MET A 1 -22.31 -91.83 -38.44
N SER A 2 -21.52 -91.50 -37.42
CA SER A 2 -20.46 -90.46 -37.36
C SER A 2 -20.92 -89.04 -37.01
N THR A 3 -21.08 -88.83 -35.70
CA THR A 3 -21.14 -87.56 -34.96
C THR A 3 -19.75 -86.94 -34.85
N ALA A 4 -19.56 -85.71 -35.32
CA ALA A 4 -18.38 -84.90 -35.04
C ALA A 4 -18.58 -84.06 -33.75
N PRO A 5 -17.60 -83.96 -32.84
CA PRO A 5 -17.73 -83.16 -31.63
C PRO A 5 -17.37 -81.68 -31.86
N ASN A 6 -18.21 -80.79 -31.33
CA ASN A 6 -17.95 -79.34 -31.25
C ASN A 6 -16.77 -79.02 -30.30
N PRO A 7 -15.89 -78.07 -30.64
CA PRO A 7 -14.87 -77.58 -29.71
C PRO A 7 -15.47 -76.65 -28.64
N PRO A 8 -14.87 -76.59 -27.43
CA PRO A 8 -15.43 -75.84 -26.31
C PRO A 8 -15.25 -74.33 -26.50
N ARG A 9 -16.34 -73.58 -26.28
CA ARG A 9 -16.38 -72.12 -26.20
C ARG A 9 -15.51 -71.62 -25.04
N GLN A 10 -14.36 -71.03 -25.34
CA GLN A 10 -13.57 -70.26 -24.36
C GLN A 10 -14.29 -68.94 -24.02
N HIS A 11 -14.84 -68.86 -22.80
CA HIS A 11 -15.31 -67.62 -22.20
C HIS A 11 -14.13 -66.64 -22.02
N ARG A 12 -14.08 -65.59 -22.84
CA ARG A 12 -13.21 -64.41 -22.62
C ARG A 12 -13.73 -63.60 -21.43
N TYR A 13 -13.30 -63.93 -20.22
CA TYR A 13 -13.36 -63.01 -19.08
C TYR A 13 -12.39 -61.85 -19.32
N ARG A 14 -12.89 -60.72 -19.85
CA ARG A 14 -12.23 -59.42 -19.77
C ARG A 14 -12.18 -58.98 -18.30
N ARG A 15 -11.23 -59.48 -17.52
CA ARG A 15 -10.82 -58.81 -16.27
C ARG A 15 -10.06 -57.53 -16.64
N ARG A 16 -10.77 -56.40 -16.69
CA ARG A 16 -10.18 -55.08 -16.43
C ARG A 16 -9.60 -55.17 -15.01
N ALA A 17 -8.31 -55.44 -14.90
CA ALA A 17 -7.60 -55.32 -13.64
C ALA A 17 -7.46 -53.84 -13.32
N ASP A 18 -7.87 -53.50 -12.11
CA ASP A 18 -7.82 -52.18 -11.48
C ASP A 18 -6.45 -51.52 -11.68
N MET A 19 -6.43 -50.44 -12.45
CA MET A 19 -5.42 -49.39 -12.26
C MET A 19 -6.10 -48.35 -11.37
N PRO A 20 -5.61 -48.08 -10.15
CA PRO A 20 -6.11 -46.94 -9.40
C PRO A 20 -5.86 -45.68 -10.23
N LEU A 21 -6.94 -45.03 -10.65
CA LEU A 21 -6.95 -43.78 -11.44
C LEU A 21 -6.20 -42.61 -10.76
N LEU A 22 -5.75 -42.79 -9.52
CA LEU A 22 -5.16 -41.78 -8.65
C LEU A 22 -3.64 -41.95 -8.42
N GLY A 23 -3.01 -43.02 -8.89
CA GLY A 23 -1.56 -43.24 -8.76
C GLY A 23 -0.82 -43.15 -10.10
N GLY A 24 0.29 -42.40 -10.16
CA GLY A 24 1.25 -42.44 -11.28
C GLY A 24 1.46 -41.14 -12.05
N ILE A 25 1.87 -41.24 -13.32
CA ILE A 25 2.34 -40.09 -14.10
C ILE A 25 1.22 -39.19 -14.65
N ARG A 26 -0.01 -39.70 -14.75
CA ARG A 26 -1.14 -39.01 -15.40
C ARG A 26 -1.71 -37.87 -14.56
N PRO A 27 -1.96 -38.01 -13.25
CA PRO A 27 -2.45 -36.93 -12.41
C PRO A 27 -1.59 -35.65 -12.45
N PRO A 28 -0.24 -35.70 -12.30
CA PRO A 28 0.55 -34.48 -12.31
C PRO A 28 0.66 -33.84 -13.71
N ILE A 29 0.61 -34.62 -14.81
CA ILE A 29 0.53 -34.05 -16.17
C ILE A 29 -0.82 -33.35 -16.37
N ALA A 30 -1.92 -33.99 -15.97
CA ALA A 30 -3.25 -33.41 -16.07
C ALA A 30 -3.37 -32.13 -15.22
N LEU A 31 -2.85 -32.16 -13.99
CA LEU A 31 -2.82 -30.99 -13.12
C LEU A 31 -1.99 -29.85 -13.71
N LEU A 32 -0.81 -30.15 -14.27
CA LEU A 32 0.01 -29.14 -14.94
C LEU A 32 -0.76 -28.46 -16.07
N VAL A 33 -1.45 -29.22 -16.92
CA VAL A 33 -2.26 -28.65 -18.01
C VAL A 33 -3.39 -27.81 -17.46
N VAL A 34 -4.14 -28.30 -16.47
CA VAL A 34 -5.25 -27.55 -15.86
C VAL A 34 -4.75 -26.26 -15.23
N LEU A 35 -3.65 -26.29 -14.50
CA LEU A 35 -3.06 -25.09 -13.89
C LEU A 35 -2.55 -24.11 -14.95
N LEU A 36 -1.86 -24.57 -16.00
CA LEU A 36 -1.42 -23.68 -17.07
C LEU A 36 -2.61 -23.07 -17.85
N LEU A 37 -3.69 -23.82 -18.07
CA LEU A 37 -4.92 -23.30 -18.67
C LEU A 37 -5.62 -22.30 -17.73
N ALA A 38 -5.63 -22.55 -16.42
CA ALA A 38 -6.14 -21.60 -15.44
C ALA A 38 -5.31 -20.31 -15.42
N VAL A 39 -3.98 -20.42 -15.46
CA VAL A 39 -3.08 -19.26 -15.58
C VAL A 39 -3.32 -18.52 -16.90
N ALA A 40 -3.53 -19.22 -18.01
CA ALA A 40 -3.88 -18.60 -19.29
C ALA A 40 -5.22 -17.84 -19.23
N ALA A 41 -6.25 -18.43 -18.63
CA ALA A 41 -7.54 -17.78 -18.41
C ALA A 41 -7.41 -16.55 -17.51
N ILE A 42 -6.68 -16.65 -16.40
CA ILE A 42 -6.38 -15.52 -15.51
C ILE A 42 -5.59 -14.45 -16.27
N THR A 43 -4.64 -14.83 -17.12
CA THR A 43 -3.84 -13.87 -17.90
C THR A 43 -4.73 -13.14 -18.91
N ALA A 44 -5.60 -13.86 -19.61
CA ALA A 44 -6.57 -13.26 -20.54
C ALA A 44 -7.55 -12.31 -19.84
N LEU A 45 -8.06 -12.68 -18.66
CA LEU A 45 -9.02 -11.86 -17.90
C LEU A 45 -8.36 -10.69 -17.16
N ALA A 46 -7.22 -10.93 -16.50
CA ALA A 46 -6.56 -9.93 -15.68
C ALA A 46 -5.77 -8.92 -16.53
N VAL A 47 -5.06 -9.37 -17.56
CA VAL A 47 -4.26 -8.50 -18.44
C VAL A 47 -5.09 -8.04 -19.63
N GLY A 48 -5.85 -8.93 -20.27
CA GLY A 48 -6.67 -8.61 -21.44
C GLY A 48 -8.03 -7.98 -21.10
N GLY A 49 -8.56 -8.21 -19.90
CA GLY A 49 -9.82 -7.63 -19.41
C GLY A 49 -9.66 -6.26 -18.76
N LEU A 50 -8.45 -5.68 -18.75
CA LEU A 50 -8.26 -4.26 -18.46
C LEU A 50 -8.94 -3.47 -19.58
N ARG A 51 -10.20 -3.12 -19.37
CA ARG A 51 -10.78 -1.97 -20.06
C ARG A 51 -9.91 -0.80 -19.66
N VAL A 52 -9.32 -0.15 -20.66
CA VAL A 52 -8.76 1.18 -20.48
C VAL A 52 -9.96 2.02 -20.10
N ASP A 53 -10.13 2.28 -18.81
CA ASP A 53 -11.08 3.28 -18.37
C ASP A 53 -10.60 4.59 -18.96
N ASP A 54 -11.49 5.39 -19.55
CA ASP A 54 -11.14 6.70 -20.13
C ASP A 54 -10.49 7.64 -19.10
N THR A 55 -10.54 7.28 -17.81
CA THR A 55 -9.91 7.98 -16.70
C THR A 55 -9.00 7.04 -15.91
N PRO A 56 -7.68 7.26 -15.91
CA PRO A 56 -6.75 6.49 -15.09
C PRO A 56 -7.13 6.56 -13.61
N GLN A 57 -7.08 5.42 -12.91
CA GLN A 57 -7.36 5.34 -11.47
C GLN A 57 -6.46 6.26 -10.65
N ALA A 58 -5.20 6.47 -11.06
CA ALA A 58 -4.30 7.44 -10.43
C ALA A 58 -4.87 8.87 -10.40
N VAL A 59 -5.60 9.30 -11.45
CA VAL A 59 -6.25 10.62 -11.48
C VAL A 59 -7.41 10.65 -10.50
N ARG A 60 -8.23 9.60 -10.48
CA ARG A 60 -9.35 9.47 -9.54
C ARG A 60 -8.90 9.49 -8.08
N GLU A 61 -7.86 8.74 -7.76
CA GLU A 61 -7.23 8.72 -6.43
C GLU A 61 -6.62 10.07 -6.07
N SER A 62 -5.95 10.75 -7.02
CA SER A 62 -5.42 12.09 -6.79
C SER A 62 -6.51 13.07 -6.34
N HIS A 63 -7.69 13.05 -6.97
CA HIS A 63 -8.82 13.88 -6.55
C HIS A 63 -9.45 13.44 -5.24
N GLN A 64 -9.56 12.14 -4.99
CA GLN A 64 -10.02 11.61 -3.70
C GLN A 64 -9.11 12.12 -2.57
N TYR A 65 -7.79 11.95 -2.72
CA TYR A 65 -6.84 12.39 -1.71
C TYR A 65 -6.83 13.91 -1.53
N ALA A 66 -7.00 14.69 -2.61
CA ALA A 66 -7.14 16.15 -2.49
C ALA A 66 -8.40 16.55 -1.68
N ALA A 67 -9.51 15.82 -1.86
CA ALA A 67 -10.72 16.04 -1.06
C ALA A 67 -10.51 15.63 0.40
N GLU A 68 -9.87 14.49 0.66
CA GLU A 68 -9.51 14.01 2.02
C GLU A 68 -8.60 15.00 2.74
N ASP A 69 -7.58 15.51 2.05
CA ASP A 69 -6.68 16.52 2.59
C ASP A 69 -7.47 17.78 2.95
N THR A 70 -8.26 18.31 2.02
CA THR A 70 -9.06 19.51 2.31
C THR A 70 -10.03 19.30 3.48
N ALA A 71 -10.72 18.15 3.51
CA ALA A 71 -11.65 17.81 4.59
C ALA A 71 -10.94 17.69 5.94
N ALA A 72 -9.75 17.08 6.00
CA ALA A 72 -8.95 16.99 7.21
C ALA A 72 -8.45 18.37 7.69
N SER A 73 -8.06 19.26 6.77
CA SER A 73 -7.68 20.63 7.11
C SER A 73 -8.86 21.42 7.67
N LEU A 74 -10.04 21.29 7.06
CA LEU A 74 -11.24 21.97 7.53
C LEU A 74 -11.66 21.48 8.91
N ARG A 75 -11.62 20.16 9.13
CA ARG A 75 -11.86 19.54 10.44
C ARG A 75 -10.92 20.10 11.52
N ALA A 76 -9.62 20.16 11.22
CA ALA A 76 -8.62 20.69 12.14
C ALA A 76 -8.90 22.17 12.48
N GLY A 77 -9.18 23.00 11.47
CA GLY A 77 -9.53 24.41 11.68
C GLY A 77 -10.81 24.60 12.51
N LEU A 78 -11.83 23.77 12.30
CA LEU A 78 -13.06 23.79 13.10
C LEU A 78 -12.79 23.41 14.56
N HIS A 79 -12.04 22.33 14.77
CA HIS A 79 -11.65 21.87 16.10
C HIS A 79 -10.86 22.96 16.84
N GLU A 80 -9.87 23.56 16.17
CA GLU A 80 -9.02 24.61 16.74
C GLU A 80 -9.80 25.89 17.06
N SER A 81 -10.70 26.32 16.16
CA SER A 81 -11.57 27.47 16.42
C SER A 81 -12.40 27.29 17.70
N ALA A 82 -12.92 26.09 17.92
CA ALA A 82 -13.68 25.77 19.12
C ALA A 82 -12.83 25.62 20.38
N THR A 83 -11.66 24.99 20.28
CA THR A 83 -10.73 24.85 21.40
C THR A 83 -10.23 26.22 21.87
N ASP A 84 -9.82 27.11 20.95
CA ASP A 84 -9.38 28.46 21.30
C ASP A 84 -10.46 29.30 21.97
N LEU A 85 -11.71 29.20 21.48
CA LEU A 85 -12.82 29.92 22.09
C LEU A 85 -13.09 29.44 23.53
N ARG A 86 -13.05 28.12 23.76
CA ARG A 86 -13.20 27.53 25.09
C ARG A 86 -12.06 27.94 26.02
N ARG A 87 -10.81 27.93 25.53
CA ARG A 87 -9.65 28.36 26.32
C ARG A 87 -9.77 29.82 26.73
N ALA A 88 -10.16 30.68 25.79
CA ALA A 88 -10.35 32.09 26.09
C ALA A 88 -11.48 32.32 27.11
N ALA A 89 -12.53 31.50 27.06
CA ALA A 89 -13.61 31.53 28.04
C ALA A 89 -13.17 31.01 29.43
N ALA A 90 -12.38 29.94 29.48
CA ALA A 90 -11.89 29.30 30.70
C ALA A 90 -11.04 30.25 31.57
N ARG A 91 -10.36 31.24 30.97
CA ARG A 91 -9.60 32.29 31.68
C ARG A 91 -10.44 33.06 32.71
N TYR A 92 -11.76 33.04 32.57
CA TYR A 92 -12.68 33.80 33.43
C TYR A 92 -13.45 32.94 34.43
N GLU A 93 -13.25 31.62 34.48
CA GLU A 93 -13.97 30.73 35.40
C GLU A 93 -13.72 31.06 36.89
N GLY A 94 -12.49 31.46 37.25
CA GLY A 94 -12.12 31.78 38.63
C GLY A 94 -12.22 33.27 39.01
N ALA A 95 -12.35 34.15 38.03
CA ALA A 95 -12.42 35.60 38.22
C ALA A 95 -13.38 36.20 37.17
N PRO A 96 -14.69 36.23 37.45
CA PRO A 96 -15.69 36.68 36.49
C PRO A 96 -15.38 38.10 36.03
N ALA A 97 -15.42 38.33 34.73
CA ALA A 97 -15.17 39.64 34.13
C ALA A 97 -16.45 40.28 33.59
N GLU A 98 -16.37 41.57 33.29
CA GLU A 98 -17.41 42.26 32.53
C GLU A 98 -17.44 41.70 31.08
N PRO A 99 -18.63 41.46 30.49
CA PRO A 99 -18.75 40.90 29.14
C PRO A 99 -17.94 41.66 28.06
N ALA A 100 -17.87 42.99 28.16
CA ALA A 100 -17.08 43.81 27.24
C ALA A 100 -15.55 43.63 27.40
N ALA A 101 -15.08 43.35 28.63
CA ALA A 101 -13.67 43.09 28.91
C ALA A 101 -13.24 41.74 28.33
N VAL A 102 -14.10 40.71 28.43
CA VAL A 102 -13.89 39.39 27.81
C VAL A 102 -13.66 39.54 26.30
N LEU A 103 -14.55 40.26 25.60
CA LEU A 103 -14.43 40.48 24.16
C LEU A 103 -13.19 41.30 23.78
N THR A 104 -12.76 42.22 24.65
CA THR A 104 -11.57 43.04 24.41
C THR A 104 -10.28 42.22 24.49
N ALA A 105 -10.13 41.41 25.53
CA ALA A 105 -9.00 40.52 25.68
C ALA A 105 -8.96 39.46 24.56
N LEU A 106 -10.12 38.91 24.18
CA LEU A 106 -10.25 37.97 23.08
C LEU A 106 -9.75 38.57 21.76
N GLY A 107 -10.17 39.81 21.44
CA GLY A 107 -9.79 40.49 20.21
C GLY A 107 -8.33 40.97 20.18
N GLN A 108 -7.66 41.07 21.32
CA GLN A 108 -6.21 41.36 21.41
C GLN A 108 -5.37 40.08 21.27
N ALA A 109 -5.84 38.96 21.81
CA ALA A 109 -5.14 37.67 21.75
C ALA A 109 -5.36 36.95 20.41
N TYR A 110 -6.54 37.12 19.80
CA TYR A 110 -6.95 36.39 18.60
C TYR A 110 -7.58 37.34 17.58
N HIS A 111 -7.02 37.39 16.37
CA HIS A 111 -7.52 38.19 15.25
C HIS A 111 -8.26 37.36 14.18
N LYS A 112 -8.66 36.13 14.51
CA LYS A 112 -9.22 35.18 13.53
C LYS A 112 -10.73 35.32 13.31
N TRP A 113 -11.49 35.69 14.35
CA TRP A 113 -12.94 35.81 14.25
C TRP A 113 -13.37 37.18 13.75
N ARG A 114 -14.40 37.21 12.88
CA ARG A 114 -14.94 38.46 12.33
C ARG A 114 -15.86 39.19 13.30
N GLY A 115 -16.61 38.44 14.10
CA GLY A 115 -17.54 38.96 15.10
C GLY A 115 -17.57 38.07 16.33
N THR A 116 -17.66 38.67 17.51
CA THR A 116 -17.75 37.95 18.79
C THR A 116 -18.80 38.61 19.67
N VAL A 117 -19.62 37.79 20.33
CA VAL A 117 -20.72 38.27 21.19
C VAL A 117 -20.81 37.44 22.45
N VAL A 118 -21.23 38.06 23.54
CA VAL A 118 -21.59 37.39 24.79
C VAL A 118 -23.09 37.53 24.95
N VAL A 119 -23.78 36.40 25.08
CA VAL A 119 -25.23 36.35 25.22
C VAL A 119 -25.63 35.56 26.46
N ARG A 120 -26.79 35.89 27.03
CA ARG A 120 -27.35 35.12 28.13
C ARG A 120 -28.05 33.87 27.57
N PRO A 121 -27.71 32.65 28.02
CA PRO A 121 -28.22 31.41 27.41
C PRO A 121 -29.73 31.21 27.59
N ASP A 122 -30.29 31.62 28.73
CA ASP A 122 -31.71 31.48 29.07
C ASP A 122 -32.67 32.32 28.20
N THR A 123 -32.24 33.52 27.84
CA THR A 123 -33.07 34.57 27.22
C THR A 123 -32.59 34.96 25.83
N GLY A 124 -31.39 34.51 25.42
CA GLY A 124 -30.71 34.96 24.21
C GLY A 124 -30.36 36.45 24.21
N ARG A 125 -30.46 37.12 25.37
CA ARG A 125 -30.21 38.57 25.48
C ARG A 125 -28.73 38.86 25.24
N LEU A 126 -28.46 39.80 24.32
CA LEU A 126 -27.12 40.29 24.05
C LEU A 126 -26.57 41.09 25.25
N LEU A 127 -25.42 40.67 25.78
CA LEU A 127 -24.73 41.34 26.89
C LEU A 127 -23.59 42.24 26.37
N ALA A 128 -22.83 41.77 25.37
CA ALA A 128 -21.81 42.55 24.69
C ALA A 128 -21.56 42.03 23.27
N ALA A 129 -21.05 42.89 22.39
CA ALA A 129 -20.67 42.56 21.02
C ALA A 129 -19.39 43.28 20.59
N ARG A 130 -18.62 42.66 19.70
CA ARG A 130 -17.42 43.24 19.07
C ARG A 130 -17.28 42.72 17.63
N GLY A 131 -16.87 43.58 16.70
CA GLY A 131 -16.67 43.22 15.29
C GLY A 131 -17.96 43.21 14.47
N GLU A 132 -18.04 42.34 13.47
CA GLU A 132 -19.23 42.17 12.63
C GLU A 132 -20.42 41.62 13.43
N THR A 133 -21.65 41.98 13.02
CA THR A 133 -22.88 41.50 13.66
C THR A 133 -23.03 39.99 13.50
N VAL A 134 -23.15 39.28 14.63
CA VAL A 134 -23.33 37.82 14.65
C VAL A 134 -24.79 37.45 14.37
N PRO A 135 -25.09 36.62 13.36
CA PRO A 135 -26.46 36.22 13.03
C PRO A 135 -26.98 35.20 14.04
N LEU A 136 -27.60 35.67 15.12
CA LEU A 136 -28.18 34.81 16.17
C LEU A 136 -29.66 34.47 15.92
N ALA A 137 -30.30 35.10 14.94
CA ALA A 137 -31.72 34.91 14.64
C ALA A 137 -32.00 33.45 14.24
N GLY A 138 -32.88 32.77 14.98
CA GLY A 138 -33.28 31.38 14.72
C GLY A 138 -32.54 30.30 15.53
N LEU A 139 -31.59 30.68 16.38
CA LEU A 139 -30.96 29.74 17.32
C LEU A 139 -31.79 29.60 18.60
N ASP A 140 -32.14 28.37 18.95
CA ASP A 140 -32.79 28.04 20.22
C ASP A 140 -31.73 27.87 21.32
N LEU A 141 -31.26 29.00 21.88
CA LEU A 141 -30.25 29.03 22.93
C LEU A 141 -30.78 28.57 24.30
N SER A 142 -32.11 28.46 24.46
CA SER A 142 -32.75 28.07 25.72
C SER A 142 -32.43 26.62 26.15
N LYS A 143 -31.91 25.80 25.23
CA LYS A 143 -31.46 24.42 25.48
C LYS A 143 -30.01 24.32 26.00
N VAL A 144 -29.30 25.44 26.07
CA VAL A 144 -27.92 25.48 26.58
C VAL A 144 -27.95 25.47 28.11
N THR A 145 -27.69 24.31 28.69
CA THR A 145 -27.69 24.08 30.14
C THR A 145 -26.26 24.08 30.70
N ASP A 146 -25.57 22.95 30.62
CA ASP A 146 -24.24 22.75 31.22
C ASP A 146 -23.11 22.58 30.20
N THR A 147 -23.43 22.38 28.92
CA THR A 147 -22.44 22.22 27.85
C THR A 147 -22.67 23.23 26.73
N ALA A 148 -21.57 23.76 26.19
CA ALA A 148 -21.64 24.60 25.02
C ALA A 148 -22.20 23.78 23.83
N PRO A 149 -23.14 24.33 23.05
CA PRO A 149 -23.67 23.63 21.88
C PRO A 149 -22.59 23.39 20.82
N ALA A 150 -22.85 22.41 19.96
CA ALA A 150 -21.98 22.14 18.81
C ALA A 150 -21.95 23.33 17.84
N PRO A 151 -20.89 23.49 17.03
CA PRO A 151 -20.85 24.51 16.00
C PRO A 151 -22.05 24.42 15.04
N VAL A 152 -22.53 25.58 14.55
CA VAL A 152 -23.69 25.66 13.66
C VAL A 152 -23.38 26.57 12.47
N LEU A 153 -23.91 26.22 11.30
CA LEU A 153 -23.91 27.08 10.12
C LEU A 153 -25.21 27.87 10.03
N VAL A 154 -25.09 29.19 9.89
CA VAL A 154 -26.23 30.10 9.81
C VAL A 154 -26.11 30.95 8.53
N PRO A 155 -27.20 31.08 7.73
CA PRO A 155 -27.21 31.98 6.60
C PRO A 155 -27.08 33.45 7.06
N SER A 156 -26.25 34.24 6.38
CA SER A 156 -26.10 35.68 6.59
C SER A 156 -26.15 36.43 5.26
N THR A 157 -26.39 37.74 5.32
CA THR A 157 -26.41 38.63 4.14
C THR A 157 -25.08 38.64 3.38
N ALA A 158 -23.97 38.29 4.05
CA ALA A 158 -22.63 38.19 3.48
C ALA A 158 -22.20 36.75 3.14
N GLY A 159 -23.12 35.78 3.15
CA GLY A 159 -22.84 34.35 2.93
C GLY A 159 -23.08 33.50 4.19
N THR A 160 -22.72 32.21 4.15
CA THR A 160 -22.88 31.32 5.31
C THR A 160 -21.83 31.61 6.39
N ARG A 161 -22.28 31.74 7.64
CA ARG A 161 -21.42 31.97 8.81
C ARG A 161 -21.34 30.71 9.66
N LEU A 162 -20.12 30.39 10.10
CA LEU A 162 -19.88 29.40 11.13
C LEU A 162 -19.96 30.08 12.49
N LEU A 163 -20.78 29.52 13.37
CA LEU A 163 -20.90 29.94 14.76
C LEU A 163 -20.30 28.89 15.67
N THR A 164 -19.39 29.33 16.53
CA THR A 164 -18.70 28.51 17.51
C THR A 164 -19.04 29.00 18.91
N PHE A 165 -19.19 28.08 19.86
CA PHE A 165 -19.77 28.36 21.18
C PHE A 165 -18.82 27.96 22.31
N ALA A 166 -18.77 28.76 23.37
CA ALA A 166 -18.12 28.45 24.64
C ALA A 166 -18.90 29.07 25.81
N LEU A 167 -18.85 28.43 26.99
CA LEU A 167 -19.44 28.98 28.21
C LEU A 167 -18.40 29.82 28.95
N VAL A 168 -18.79 31.01 29.40
CA VAL A 168 -17.92 31.94 30.13
C VAL A 168 -18.60 32.41 31.42
N ALA A 169 -17.85 32.48 32.53
CA ALA A 169 -18.35 33.05 33.77
C ALA A 169 -18.29 34.60 33.72
N THR A 170 -19.39 35.27 34.08
CA THR A 170 -19.50 36.73 34.03
C THR A 170 -20.04 37.28 35.35
N LYS A 171 -19.67 38.52 35.70
CA LYS A 171 -20.13 39.18 36.94
C LYS A 171 -21.64 39.43 36.99
N ALA A 172 -22.25 39.63 35.83
CA ALA A 172 -23.66 40.04 35.73
C ALA A 172 -24.64 38.90 36.04
N ASP A 173 -24.36 37.66 35.59
CA ASP A 173 -25.35 36.57 35.59
C ASP A 173 -24.79 35.18 35.96
N GLY A 174 -23.54 35.09 36.42
CA GLY A 174 -22.88 33.83 36.81
C GLY A 174 -22.42 32.95 35.64
N ARG A 175 -23.19 32.84 34.55
CA ARG A 175 -22.79 32.17 33.29
C ARG A 175 -23.37 32.87 32.06
N ALA A 176 -22.56 33.02 31.02
CA ALA A 176 -22.95 33.52 29.71
C ALA A 176 -22.39 32.63 28.60
N LEU A 177 -22.98 32.72 27.41
CA LEU A 177 -22.54 32.04 26.21
C LEU A 177 -21.70 33.00 25.36
N LEU A 178 -20.42 32.68 25.19
CA LEU A 178 -19.53 33.33 24.24
C LEU A 178 -19.73 32.69 22.86
N VAL A 179 -20.11 33.51 21.88
CA VAL A 179 -20.30 33.09 20.49
C VAL A 179 -19.28 33.81 19.63
N ALA A 180 -18.53 33.06 18.84
CA ALA A 180 -17.67 33.61 17.81
C ALA A 180 -18.25 33.27 16.43
N SER A 181 -18.22 34.27 15.54
CA SER A 181 -18.62 34.14 14.15
C SER A 181 -17.42 34.25 13.24
N ASP A 182 -17.33 33.31 12.31
CA ASP A 182 -16.35 33.32 11.24
C ASP A 182 -17.00 32.91 9.90
N ASN A 183 -16.30 33.14 8.81
CA ASN A 183 -16.65 32.55 7.53
C ASN A 183 -16.04 31.15 7.45
N LEU A 184 -16.81 30.19 6.98
CA LEU A 184 -16.22 28.92 6.54
C LEU A 184 -15.43 29.21 5.28
N ARG A 185 -14.10 29.25 5.38
CA ARG A 185 -13.21 29.42 4.24
C ARG A 185 -12.43 28.14 4.01
N LEU A 186 -12.28 27.75 2.75
CA LEU A 186 -11.31 26.77 2.34
C LEU A 186 -9.93 27.27 2.79
N PRO A 187 -9.11 26.40 3.42
CA PRO A 187 -7.70 26.70 3.66
C PRO A 187 -7.05 27.15 2.35
N GLY A 188 -6.00 27.96 2.41
CA GLY A 188 -5.35 28.65 1.27
C GLY A 188 -4.73 27.78 0.17
N ILE A 189 -5.36 26.65 -0.17
CA ILE A 189 -5.06 25.79 -1.30
C ILE A 189 -5.16 26.65 -2.55
N SER A 190 -4.01 26.95 -3.14
CA SER A 190 -3.93 27.70 -4.38
C SER A 190 -4.33 26.81 -5.56
N THR A 191 -5.60 26.37 -5.62
CA THR A 191 -6.07 25.55 -6.74
C THR A 191 -6.00 26.36 -8.02
N ARG A 192 -5.12 25.97 -8.95
CA ARG A 192 -5.06 26.59 -10.29
C ARG A 192 -6.32 26.24 -11.11
N LYS A 193 -6.45 26.84 -12.29
CA LYS A 193 -7.60 26.74 -13.22
C LYS A 193 -8.11 25.33 -13.54
N GLU A 194 -7.32 24.29 -13.25
CA GLU A 194 -7.57 22.89 -13.64
C GLU A 194 -8.36 22.10 -12.59
N GLN A 195 -8.45 22.60 -11.35
CA GLN A 195 -9.17 21.94 -10.27
C GLN A 195 -10.12 22.91 -9.57
N THR A 196 -11.33 22.44 -9.27
CA THR A 196 -12.30 23.15 -8.44
C THR A 196 -12.56 22.35 -7.17
N ILE A 197 -12.41 22.99 -6.01
CA ILE A 197 -12.76 22.42 -4.71
C ILE A 197 -13.98 23.15 -4.18
N GLN A 198 -14.99 22.40 -3.73
CA GLN A 198 -16.22 22.93 -3.15
C GLN A 198 -16.46 22.30 -1.78
N VAL A 199 -16.93 23.10 -0.83
CA VAL A 199 -17.45 22.63 0.46
C VAL A 199 -18.97 22.70 0.40
N LEU A 200 -19.61 21.57 0.66
CA LEU A 200 -21.06 21.42 0.65
C LEU A 200 -21.57 21.16 2.06
N ASP A 201 -22.72 21.72 2.39
CA ASP A 201 -23.46 21.32 3.59
C ASP A 201 -24.24 20.01 3.39
N ALA A 202 -24.94 19.58 4.44
CA ALA A 202 -25.77 18.38 4.41
C ALA A 202 -26.89 18.44 3.34
N THR A 203 -27.36 19.64 3.00
CA THR A 203 -28.42 19.88 2.00
C THR A 203 -27.89 19.92 0.56
N GLY A 204 -26.57 20.07 0.39
CA GLY A 204 -25.91 20.24 -0.90
C GLY A 204 -25.71 21.70 -1.32
N ALA A 205 -25.97 22.66 -0.43
CA ALA A 205 -25.63 24.04 -0.69
C ALA A 205 -24.10 24.23 -0.65
N VAL A 206 -23.57 24.91 -1.66
CA VAL A 206 -22.14 25.27 -1.73
C VAL A 206 -21.87 26.39 -0.73
N LEU A 207 -21.07 26.09 0.29
CA LEU A 207 -20.69 27.02 1.34
C LEU A 207 -19.47 27.86 0.95
N ASP A 208 -18.51 27.22 0.28
CA ASP A 208 -17.33 27.87 -0.25
C ASP A 208 -16.80 27.11 -1.47
N THR A 209 -16.10 27.82 -2.35
CA THR A 209 -15.53 27.27 -3.58
C THR A 209 -14.19 27.93 -3.91
N THR A 210 -13.23 27.12 -4.34
CA THR A 210 -11.96 27.59 -4.90
C THR A 210 -11.78 26.96 -6.28
N GLY A 211 -11.36 27.75 -7.27
CA GLY A 211 -11.24 27.32 -8.67
C GLY A 211 -12.37 27.81 -9.57
N ALA A 212 -12.52 27.20 -10.74
CA ALA A 212 -13.51 27.63 -11.74
C ALA A 212 -14.94 27.23 -11.33
N ALA A 213 -15.91 28.11 -11.58
CA ALA A 213 -17.31 27.84 -11.26
C ALA A 213 -17.86 26.63 -12.05
N LEU A 214 -18.53 25.71 -11.35
CA LEU A 214 -19.20 24.55 -11.94
C LEU A 214 -20.63 24.94 -12.37
N THR A 215 -20.81 25.29 -13.64
CA THR A 215 -22.09 25.78 -14.16
C THR A 215 -22.89 24.73 -14.94
N ALA A 216 -22.24 23.69 -15.46
CA ALA A 216 -22.90 22.66 -16.27
C ALA A 216 -23.76 21.72 -15.41
N GLU A 217 -24.90 21.27 -15.94
CA GLU A 217 -25.83 20.38 -15.24
C GLU A 217 -25.18 19.02 -14.90
N GLY A 218 -24.35 18.49 -15.79
CA GLY A 218 -23.58 17.25 -15.54
C GLY A 218 -22.62 17.39 -14.35
N ASP A 219 -22.05 18.57 -14.15
CA ASP A 219 -21.14 18.84 -13.02
C ASP A 219 -21.91 18.86 -11.70
N ARG A 220 -23.08 19.51 -11.67
CA ARG A 220 -23.96 19.54 -10.50
C ARG A 220 -24.41 18.14 -10.11
N ARG A 221 -24.87 17.33 -11.07
CA ARG A 221 -25.26 15.93 -10.82
C ARG A 221 -24.10 15.09 -10.26
N LEU A 222 -22.88 15.31 -10.75
CA LEU A 222 -21.68 14.61 -10.26
C LEU A 222 -21.38 14.99 -8.80
N VAL A 223 -21.46 16.28 -8.47
CA VAL A 223 -21.27 16.81 -7.11
C VAL A 223 -22.36 16.31 -6.16
N ASP A 224 -23.63 16.32 -6.59
CA ASP A 224 -24.76 15.81 -5.80
C ASP A 224 -24.60 14.31 -5.51
N THR A 225 -24.20 13.54 -6.53
CA THR A 225 -23.94 12.10 -6.37
C THR A 225 -22.77 11.85 -5.40
N ALA A 226 -21.74 12.69 -5.44
CA ALA A 226 -20.60 12.60 -4.54
C ALA A 226 -21.03 12.86 -3.08
N ARG A 227 -21.82 13.91 -2.85
CA ARG A 227 -22.43 14.22 -1.54
C ARG A 227 -23.29 13.08 -1.03
N GLU A 228 -24.18 12.54 -1.85
CA GLU A 228 -25.05 11.44 -1.42
C GLU A 228 -24.27 10.15 -1.09
N ARG A 229 -23.14 9.91 -1.77
CA ARG A 229 -22.25 8.80 -1.40
C ARG A 229 -21.55 9.08 -0.07
N ALA A 230 -21.09 10.31 0.14
CA ALA A 230 -20.49 10.72 1.41
C ALA A 230 -21.45 10.54 2.60
N ALA A 231 -22.71 10.91 2.43
CA ALA A 231 -23.73 10.76 3.47
C ALA A 231 -24.10 9.29 3.76
N ARG A 232 -23.99 8.39 2.76
CA ARG A 232 -24.36 6.97 2.89
C ARG A 232 -23.22 6.06 3.32
N GLN A 233 -21.98 6.46 3.07
CA GLN A 233 -20.82 5.63 3.36
C GLN A 233 -20.54 5.64 4.86
N HIS A 234 -20.61 4.46 5.47
CA HIS A 234 -20.23 4.24 6.85
C HIS A 234 -18.80 3.66 6.82
N PRO A 235 -17.76 4.49 7.04
CA PRO A 235 -16.38 4.03 6.94
C PRO A 235 -16.06 3.08 8.09
N ALA A 236 -15.03 2.24 7.91
CA ALA A 236 -14.51 1.42 8.99
C ALA A 236 -13.94 2.31 10.12
N PRO A 237 -13.83 1.80 11.37
CA PRO A 237 -13.19 2.55 12.45
C PRO A 237 -11.79 3.04 12.04
N GLY A 238 -11.57 4.36 12.09
CA GLY A 238 -10.30 4.99 11.68
C GLY A 238 -10.24 5.47 10.23
N GLU A 239 -11.24 5.17 9.39
CA GLU A 239 -11.32 5.66 8.01
C GLU A 239 -12.29 6.84 7.88
N THR A 240 -11.94 7.81 7.04
CA THR A 240 -12.87 8.88 6.66
C THR A 240 -13.77 8.38 5.53
N ALA A 241 -15.05 8.78 5.53
CA ALA A 241 -15.91 8.52 4.38
C ALA A 241 -15.39 9.32 3.17
N SER A 242 -14.77 8.64 2.21
CA SER A 242 -14.20 9.25 1.00
C SER A 242 -14.26 8.32 -0.20
N GLY A 243 -14.09 8.90 -1.40
CA GLY A 243 -14.07 8.15 -2.65
C GLY A 243 -13.89 9.03 -3.88
N SER A 244 -14.02 8.40 -5.05
CA SER A 244 -13.92 9.09 -6.34
C SER A 244 -14.96 8.60 -7.34
N LEU A 245 -15.41 9.51 -8.20
CA LEU A 245 -16.42 9.35 -9.22
C LEU A 245 -15.92 9.90 -10.54
N ALA A 246 -16.34 9.29 -11.64
CA ALA A 246 -16.13 9.80 -12.98
C ALA A 246 -17.50 10.10 -13.58
N GLY A 247 -17.70 11.34 -14.05
CA GLY A 247 -18.88 11.74 -14.80
C GLY A 247 -18.90 11.12 -16.19
N SER A 248 -20.00 11.30 -16.92
CA SER A 248 -20.08 10.92 -18.33
C SER A 248 -19.15 11.82 -19.18
N PRO A 249 -18.60 11.31 -20.31
CA PRO A 249 -17.85 12.15 -21.22
C PRO A 249 -18.80 13.13 -21.92
N ASP A 250 -18.33 14.33 -22.20
CA ASP A 250 -19.05 15.32 -23.02
C ASP A 250 -18.92 15.01 -24.51
N ASP A 251 -19.57 15.82 -25.36
CA ASP A 251 -19.54 15.67 -26.83
C ASP A 251 -18.13 15.78 -27.44
N LYS A 252 -17.17 16.34 -26.69
CA LYS A 252 -15.76 16.49 -27.09
C LYS A 252 -14.89 15.35 -26.54
N GLY A 253 -15.47 14.40 -25.82
CA GLY A 253 -14.77 13.31 -25.15
C GLY A 253 -14.01 13.75 -23.89
N VAL A 254 -14.25 14.96 -23.38
CA VAL A 254 -13.71 15.42 -22.10
C VAL A 254 -14.60 14.87 -20.99
N ARG A 255 -13.98 14.28 -19.98
CA ARG A 255 -14.70 13.69 -18.84
C ARG A 255 -14.36 14.46 -17.57
N ARG A 256 -15.35 14.70 -16.71
CA ARG A 256 -15.11 15.25 -15.38
C ARG A 256 -14.88 14.14 -14.37
N VAL A 257 -13.90 14.32 -13.50
CA VAL A 257 -13.63 13.45 -12.35
C VAL A 257 -13.93 14.23 -11.09
N ALA A 258 -14.51 13.57 -10.09
CA ALA A 258 -14.77 14.14 -8.77
C ALA A 258 -14.23 13.21 -7.68
N GLY A 259 -13.37 13.72 -6.81
CA GLY A 259 -13.04 13.12 -5.52
C GLY A 259 -13.89 13.75 -4.43
N TRP A 260 -14.23 12.99 -3.39
CA TRP A 260 -15.05 13.49 -2.28
C TRP A 260 -14.59 12.93 -0.95
N ALA A 261 -14.79 13.71 0.12
CA ALA A 261 -14.52 13.29 1.49
C ALA A 261 -15.43 14.03 2.48
N ALA A 262 -15.91 13.30 3.49
CA ALA A 262 -16.62 13.88 4.63
C ALA A 262 -15.64 14.58 5.58
N VAL A 263 -16.05 15.74 6.11
CA VAL A 263 -15.24 16.51 7.06
C VAL A 263 -15.34 15.94 8.47
N ALA A 264 -16.40 15.22 8.81
CA ALA A 264 -16.51 14.53 10.09
C ALA A 264 -15.36 13.53 10.32
N ALA A 265 -14.90 13.39 11.56
CA ALA A 265 -13.90 12.39 11.93
C ALA A 265 -14.47 10.96 11.82
N PRO A 266 -13.60 9.95 11.63
CA PRO A 266 -13.99 8.55 11.76
C PRO A 266 -14.67 8.31 13.12
N GLY A 267 -15.91 7.79 13.11
CA GLY A 267 -16.68 7.52 14.34
C GLY A 267 -17.62 8.65 14.81
N GLY A 268 -17.62 9.83 14.17
CA GLY A 268 -18.69 10.82 14.33
C GLY A 268 -18.77 11.58 15.67
N HIS A 269 -17.72 11.52 16.50
CA HIS A 269 -17.69 12.18 17.81
C HIS A 269 -16.99 13.55 17.82
N ASP A 270 -16.66 14.12 16.65
CA ASP A 270 -15.96 15.40 16.56
C ASP A 270 -16.90 16.60 16.38
N GLN A 271 -16.35 17.81 16.52
CA GLN A 271 -17.12 19.06 16.40
C GLN A 271 -17.62 19.34 14.98
N ALA A 272 -17.06 18.66 13.97
CA ALA A 272 -17.46 18.82 12.58
C ALA A 272 -18.61 17.88 12.18
N ALA A 273 -18.83 16.77 12.90
CA ALA A 273 -19.89 15.81 12.60
C ALA A 273 -21.30 16.44 12.49
N PRO A 274 -21.74 17.33 13.40
CA PRO A 274 -23.07 17.94 13.32
C PRO A 274 -23.29 18.84 12.10
N LEU A 275 -22.20 19.33 11.49
CA LEU A 275 -22.27 20.22 10.33
C LEU A 275 -22.56 19.47 9.02
N GLY A 276 -22.35 18.15 8.98
CA GLY A 276 -22.61 17.32 7.80
C GLY A 276 -21.83 17.74 6.54
N LEU A 277 -20.64 18.33 6.71
CA LEU A 277 -19.88 18.91 5.61
C LEU A 277 -19.22 17.85 4.73
N THR A 278 -19.28 18.07 3.42
CA THR A 278 -18.59 17.26 2.42
C THR A 278 -17.73 18.15 1.55
N VAL A 279 -16.48 17.75 1.33
CA VAL A 279 -15.60 18.38 0.34
C VAL A 279 -15.63 17.59 -0.95
N VAL A 280 -15.75 18.30 -2.07
CA VAL A 280 -15.67 17.71 -3.41
C VAL A 280 -14.58 18.43 -4.22
N SER A 281 -13.62 17.67 -4.74
CA SER A 281 -12.59 18.13 -5.67
C SER A 281 -12.96 17.64 -7.07
N THR A 282 -13.00 18.53 -8.07
CA THR A 282 -13.31 18.17 -9.45
C THR A 282 -12.27 18.67 -10.44
N SER A 283 -12.04 17.93 -11.52
CA SER A 283 -11.23 18.36 -12.67
C SER A 283 -11.74 17.77 -13.97
N THR A 284 -11.34 18.37 -15.08
CA THR A 284 -11.55 17.83 -16.42
C THR A 284 -10.34 17.02 -16.88
N VAL A 285 -10.60 15.82 -17.39
CA VAL A 285 -9.61 14.93 -17.97
C VAL A 285 -9.94 14.76 -19.44
N ASP A 286 -8.95 14.99 -20.30
CA ASP A 286 -9.08 14.66 -21.72
C ASP A 286 -9.26 13.15 -21.84
N GLY A 287 -10.47 12.70 -22.17
CA GLY A 287 -10.83 11.29 -22.25
C GLY A 287 -10.33 10.63 -23.54
N ARG A 288 -9.23 11.11 -24.14
CA ARG A 288 -8.61 10.38 -25.24
C ARG A 288 -8.04 9.09 -24.67
N PRO A 289 -8.58 7.91 -25.03
CA PRO A 289 -8.06 6.66 -24.54
C PRO A 289 -6.59 6.61 -24.93
N GLY A 290 -5.71 6.57 -23.93
CA GLY A 290 -4.31 6.29 -24.18
C GLY A 290 -4.27 4.99 -24.98
N SER A 291 -3.81 5.05 -26.23
CA SER A 291 -3.81 3.91 -27.14
C SER A 291 -2.79 2.88 -26.66
N LEU A 292 -3.13 2.16 -25.60
CA LEU A 292 -2.35 1.07 -25.09
C LEU A 292 -2.62 -0.13 -26.00
N ARG A 293 -1.58 -0.54 -26.74
CA ARG A 293 -1.52 -1.68 -27.67
C ARG A 293 -1.82 -3.06 -27.02
N HIS A 294 -2.44 -3.14 -25.85
CA HIS A 294 -2.27 -4.27 -24.93
C HIS A 294 -3.41 -5.29 -24.72
N PRO A 295 -4.68 -5.13 -25.17
CA PRO A 295 -5.61 -6.26 -25.07
C PRO A 295 -5.13 -7.43 -25.96
N MET A 296 -4.52 -7.10 -27.10
CA MET A 296 -3.87 -8.08 -27.97
C MET A 296 -2.65 -8.74 -27.31
N LEU A 297 -1.90 -8.03 -26.47
CA LEU A 297 -0.74 -8.60 -25.78
C LEU A 297 -1.17 -9.61 -24.71
N GLY A 298 -2.17 -9.28 -23.90
CA GLY A 298 -2.74 -10.22 -22.92
C GLY A 298 -3.34 -11.46 -23.57
N LEU A 299 -4.09 -11.30 -24.67
CA LEU A 299 -4.64 -12.40 -25.46
C LEU A 299 -3.54 -13.23 -26.15
N ALA A 300 -2.51 -12.60 -26.71
CA ALA A 300 -1.39 -13.29 -27.35
C ALA A 300 -0.57 -14.06 -26.31
N ALA A 301 -0.30 -13.48 -25.14
CA ALA A 301 0.42 -14.16 -24.05
C ALA A 301 -0.37 -15.36 -23.52
N ALA A 302 -1.69 -15.21 -23.34
CA ALA A 302 -2.57 -16.31 -22.95
C ALA A 302 -2.62 -17.40 -24.04
N GLY A 303 -2.77 -17.02 -25.30
CA GLY A 303 -2.77 -17.95 -26.44
C GLY A 303 -1.45 -18.73 -26.55
N ALA A 304 -0.31 -18.04 -26.39
CA ALA A 304 1.00 -18.66 -26.33
C ALA A 304 1.11 -19.68 -25.20
N LEU A 305 0.56 -19.38 -24.02
CA LEU A 305 0.56 -20.30 -22.88
C LEU A 305 -0.31 -21.54 -23.12
N VAL A 306 -1.47 -21.39 -23.78
CA VAL A 306 -2.32 -22.54 -24.15
C VAL A 306 -1.58 -23.46 -25.11
N VAL A 307 -0.96 -22.91 -26.15
CA VAL A 307 -0.14 -23.68 -27.10
C VAL A 307 1.00 -24.38 -26.36
N LEU A 308 1.68 -23.67 -25.46
CA LEU A 308 2.77 -24.21 -24.65
C LEU A 308 2.29 -25.37 -23.77
N ALA A 309 1.16 -25.23 -23.08
CA ALA A 309 0.57 -26.26 -22.23
C ALA A 309 0.27 -27.54 -23.02
N LEU A 310 -0.31 -27.41 -24.22
CA LEU A 310 -0.59 -28.55 -25.09
C LEU A 310 0.69 -29.22 -25.59
N LEU A 311 1.69 -28.45 -25.98
CA LEU A 311 3.00 -28.97 -26.41
C LEU A 311 3.73 -29.69 -25.28
N LEU A 312 3.71 -29.14 -24.06
CA LEU A 312 4.29 -29.76 -22.88
C LEU A 312 3.60 -31.07 -22.52
N ALA A 313 2.26 -31.09 -22.53
CA ALA A 313 1.49 -32.31 -22.30
C ALA A 313 1.83 -33.39 -23.32
N TRP A 314 1.80 -33.05 -24.61
CA TRP A 314 2.18 -33.95 -25.69
C TRP A 314 3.61 -34.49 -25.52
N TYR A 315 4.55 -33.61 -25.18
CA TYR A 315 5.95 -33.95 -24.97
C TYR A 315 6.14 -34.89 -23.77
N LEU A 316 5.49 -34.63 -22.62
CA LEU A 316 5.57 -35.48 -21.43
C LEU A 316 4.90 -36.85 -21.64
N ILE A 317 3.76 -36.88 -22.34
CA ILE A 317 3.09 -38.14 -22.70
C ILE A 317 4.01 -39.00 -23.59
N ARG A 318 4.68 -38.37 -24.56
CA ARG A 318 5.56 -39.09 -25.51
C ARG A 318 6.90 -39.50 -24.90
N SER A 319 7.48 -38.67 -24.03
CA SER A 319 8.83 -38.87 -23.46
C SER A 319 8.85 -39.69 -22.17
N LEU A 320 7.78 -39.66 -21.37
CA LEU A 320 7.72 -40.35 -20.07
C LEU A 320 6.60 -41.40 -20.03
N GLN A 321 5.36 -41.04 -20.33
CA GLN A 321 4.22 -41.97 -20.14
C GLN A 321 4.28 -43.17 -21.10
N ARG A 322 4.42 -42.94 -22.41
CA ARG A 322 4.45 -44.02 -23.41
C ARG A 322 5.60 -45.02 -23.18
N PRO A 323 6.85 -44.58 -22.91
CA PRO A 323 7.94 -45.51 -22.62
C PRO A 323 7.71 -46.35 -21.36
N LEU A 324 7.15 -45.77 -20.29
CA LEU A 324 6.84 -46.51 -19.06
C LEU A 324 5.74 -47.55 -19.26
N LEU A 325 4.70 -47.19 -20.00
CA LEU A 325 3.65 -48.15 -20.37
C LEU A 325 4.21 -49.28 -21.23
N GLY A 326 5.11 -48.97 -22.17
CA GLY A 326 5.81 -49.98 -22.96
C GLY A 326 6.61 -50.95 -22.08
N LEU A 327 7.44 -50.42 -21.17
CA LEU A 327 8.21 -51.24 -20.21
C LEU A 327 7.33 -52.09 -19.30
N PHE A 328 6.20 -51.55 -18.84
CA PHE A 328 5.24 -52.30 -18.04
C PHE A 328 4.63 -53.47 -18.83
N LEU A 329 4.26 -53.25 -20.09
CA LEU A 329 3.69 -54.31 -20.93
C LEU A 329 4.74 -55.39 -21.24
N GLU A 330 5.98 -55.00 -21.53
CA GLU A 330 7.09 -55.91 -21.82
C GLU A 330 7.51 -56.73 -20.59
N SER A 331 7.65 -56.10 -19.42
CA SER A 331 7.96 -56.81 -18.17
C SER A 331 6.86 -57.80 -17.79
N ARG A 332 5.59 -57.42 -17.98
CA ARG A 332 4.45 -58.31 -17.76
C ARG A 332 4.42 -59.50 -18.74
N ARG A 333 4.83 -59.30 -19.99
CA ARG A 333 4.98 -60.39 -20.97
C ARG A 333 5.99 -61.43 -20.46
N LEU A 334 7.17 -60.98 -20.02
CA LEU A 334 8.22 -61.87 -19.49
C LEU A 334 7.75 -62.66 -18.27
N THR A 335 7.09 -62.02 -17.30
CA THR A 335 6.58 -62.70 -16.08
C THR A 335 5.46 -63.72 -16.33
N ARG A 336 4.83 -63.70 -17.51
CA ARG A 336 3.75 -64.65 -17.85
C ARG A 336 4.26 -65.93 -18.50
N GLY A 337 5.57 -66.08 -18.66
CA GLY A 337 6.17 -67.22 -19.35
C GLY A 337 5.95 -67.20 -20.86
N ASP A 338 5.45 -66.09 -21.40
CA ASP A 338 5.33 -65.87 -22.84
C ASP A 338 6.76 -65.51 -23.33
N ARG A 339 7.52 -66.53 -23.71
CA ARG A 339 8.96 -66.48 -24.07
C ARG A 339 9.17 -66.51 -25.60
N PRO A 340 8.61 -65.59 -26.41
CA PRO A 340 8.92 -65.60 -27.83
C PRO A 340 10.38 -65.19 -28.05
N GLU A 341 10.93 -65.63 -29.18
CA GLU A 341 12.24 -65.28 -29.74
C GLU A 341 12.43 -63.74 -29.95
N GLN A 342 11.40 -62.94 -29.68
CA GLN A 342 11.38 -61.51 -29.94
C GLN A 342 12.10 -60.69 -28.83
N PRO A 343 13.02 -59.78 -29.20
CA PRO A 343 13.73 -58.94 -28.24
C PRO A 343 12.82 -57.93 -27.53
N VAL A 344 13.16 -57.56 -26.30
CA VAL A 344 12.46 -56.53 -25.50
C VAL A 344 12.45 -55.21 -26.26
N ARG A 345 11.26 -54.77 -26.66
CA ARG A 345 11.08 -53.49 -27.37
C ARG A 345 10.99 -52.36 -26.35
N GLY A 346 12.11 -51.66 -26.15
CA GLY A 346 12.18 -50.55 -25.21
C GLY A 346 12.84 -49.29 -25.76
N PRO A 347 12.66 -48.14 -25.08
CA PRO A 347 13.37 -46.91 -25.41
C PRO A 347 14.89 -47.14 -25.35
N LYS A 348 15.66 -46.49 -26.23
CA LYS A 348 17.12 -46.71 -26.33
C LYS A 348 17.96 -45.84 -25.37
N ARG A 349 17.34 -44.85 -24.70
CA ARG A 349 18.02 -43.79 -23.93
C ARG A 349 17.35 -43.56 -22.56
N GLY A 350 18.10 -42.98 -21.62
CA GLY A 350 17.63 -42.61 -20.28
C GLY A 350 17.37 -43.81 -19.34
N GLU A 351 16.74 -43.54 -18.19
CA GLU A 351 16.44 -44.57 -17.17
C GLU A 351 15.54 -45.68 -17.72
N ALA A 352 14.54 -45.32 -18.51
CA ALA A 352 13.67 -46.30 -19.16
C ALA A 352 14.46 -47.23 -20.11
N GLY A 353 15.47 -46.70 -20.82
CA GLY A 353 16.30 -47.52 -21.69
C GLY A 353 17.30 -48.39 -20.94
N ARG A 354 17.78 -47.95 -19.77
CA ARG A 354 18.56 -48.77 -18.84
C ARG A 354 17.75 -49.97 -18.37
N ILE A 355 16.51 -49.73 -17.93
CA ILE A 355 15.57 -50.79 -17.54
C ILE A 355 15.28 -51.75 -18.72
N ALA A 356 15.03 -51.22 -19.93
CA ALA A 356 14.79 -52.06 -21.11
C ALA A 356 15.95 -53.00 -21.43
N ARG A 357 17.20 -52.51 -21.34
CA ARG A 357 18.40 -53.33 -21.57
C ARG A 357 18.58 -54.37 -20.48
N ALA A 358 18.40 -53.99 -19.22
CA ALA A 358 18.44 -54.94 -18.11
C ALA A 358 17.38 -56.04 -18.28
N LEU A 359 16.16 -55.69 -18.71
CA LEU A 359 15.11 -56.67 -19.02
C LEU A 359 15.48 -57.60 -20.20
N GLU A 360 16.17 -57.10 -21.22
CA GLU A 360 16.66 -57.94 -22.32
C GLU A 360 17.75 -58.91 -21.88
N GLU A 361 18.69 -58.46 -21.05
CA GLU A 361 19.72 -59.34 -20.44
C GLU A 361 19.08 -60.40 -19.54
N LEU A 362 18.09 -60.02 -18.73
CA LEU A 362 17.33 -60.96 -17.90
C LEU A 362 16.53 -61.96 -18.74
N ARG A 363 15.95 -61.53 -19.88
CA ARG A 363 15.30 -62.45 -20.84
C ARG A 363 16.30 -63.47 -21.37
N GLN A 364 17.50 -63.04 -21.72
CA GLN A 364 18.55 -63.91 -22.24
C GLN A 364 19.05 -64.92 -21.18
N GLN A 365 19.19 -64.50 -19.92
CA GLN A 365 19.51 -65.39 -18.80
C GLN A 365 18.39 -66.39 -18.48
N LEU A 366 17.12 -66.01 -18.70
CA LEU A 366 15.98 -66.93 -18.55
C LEU A 366 15.90 -67.97 -19.69
N LEU A 367 16.39 -67.63 -20.88
CA LEU A 367 16.45 -68.55 -22.03
C LEU A 367 17.66 -69.48 -21.96
N ASP A 368 18.79 -68.99 -21.47
CA ASP A 368 20.02 -69.74 -21.25
C ASP A 368 20.54 -69.52 -19.82
N PRO A 369 20.16 -70.39 -18.87
CA PRO A 369 20.58 -70.29 -17.46
C PRO A 369 22.10 -70.37 -17.26
N ALA A 370 22.85 -70.96 -18.20
CA ALA A 370 24.30 -71.08 -18.13
C ALA A 370 25.03 -69.80 -18.56
N ARG A 371 24.31 -68.81 -19.07
CA ARG A 371 24.87 -67.55 -19.56
C ARG A 371 25.44 -66.72 -18.41
N PRO A 372 26.69 -66.21 -18.52
CA PRO A 372 27.27 -65.37 -17.47
C PRO A 372 26.48 -64.06 -17.29
N PRO A 373 26.43 -63.52 -16.06
CA PRO A 373 25.76 -62.27 -15.77
C PRO A 373 26.37 -61.12 -16.57
N ALA A 374 25.54 -60.12 -16.91
CA ALA A 374 25.98 -59.00 -17.71
C ALA A 374 27.06 -58.19 -16.96
N PRO A 375 28.11 -57.70 -17.65
CA PRO A 375 29.13 -56.86 -17.03
C PRO A 375 28.50 -55.58 -16.47
N ALA A 376 28.96 -55.15 -15.30
CA ALA A 376 28.45 -53.94 -14.66
C ALA A 376 28.57 -52.74 -15.62
N PRO A 377 27.48 -52.00 -15.88
CA PRO A 377 27.51 -50.93 -16.87
C PRO A 377 28.44 -49.80 -16.42
N ALA A 378 29.19 -49.23 -17.38
CA ALA A 378 29.96 -48.02 -17.14
C ALA A 378 29.02 -46.88 -16.68
N ARG A 379 29.32 -46.25 -15.54
CA ARG A 379 28.57 -45.13 -14.94
C ARG A 379 28.67 -43.85 -15.79
N GLY A 380 28.18 -43.89 -17.04
CA GLY A 380 28.06 -42.70 -17.87
C GLY A 380 26.91 -41.83 -17.37
N ARG A 381 27.21 -40.58 -16.99
CA ARG A 381 26.22 -39.53 -16.65
C ARG A 381 25.40 -39.13 -17.88
N ARG A 382 24.50 -40.00 -18.34
CA ARG A 382 23.59 -39.67 -19.44
C ARG A 382 22.36 -38.95 -18.87
N PRO A 383 21.90 -37.87 -19.52
CA PRO A 383 20.77 -37.10 -19.02
C PRO A 383 19.49 -37.95 -19.15
N GLY A 384 19.02 -38.47 -18.00
CA GLY A 384 17.83 -39.30 -17.88
C GLY A 384 16.52 -38.50 -17.83
N THR A 385 15.58 -38.92 -16.99
CA THR A 385 14.26 -38.26 -16.77
C THR A 385 14.36 -36.78 -16.35
N ALA A 386 15.53 -36.33 -15.89
CA ALA A 386 15.80 -34.92 -15.58
C ALA A 386 15.82 -34.02 -16.82
N LEU A 387 16.22 -34.52 -18.00
CA LEU A 387 16.28 -33.72 -19.23
C LEU A 387 14.91 -33.26 -19.72
N PRO A 388 13.89 -34.14 -19.89
CA PRO A 388 12.58 -33.68 -20.34
C PRO A 388 11.94 -32.71 -19.33
N LEU A 389 12.15 -32.92 -18.02
CA LEU A 389 11.66 -32.00 -17.00
C LEU A 389 12.39 -30.65 -17.04
N ALA A 390 13.71 -30.64 -17.26
CA ALA A 390 14.49 -29.42 -17.42
C ALA A 390 14.06 -28.63 -18.67
N ILE A 391 13.80 -29.31 -19.79
CA ILE A 391 13.27 -28.66 -21.00
C ILE A 391 11.90 -28.05 -20.73
N CYS A 392 11.01 -28.76 -20.03
CA CYS A 392 9.70 -28.22 -19.65
C CYS A 392 9.85 -26.99 -18.74
N ALA A 393 10.76 -27.04 -17.77
CA ALA A 393 11.04 -25.91 -16.88
C ALA A 393 11.57 -24.70 -17.67
N VAL A 394 12.54 -24.90 -18.56
CA VAL A 394 13.10 -23.83 -19.42
C VAL A 394 12.03 -23.23 -20.32
N LEU A 395 11.12 -24.03 -20.87
CA LEU A 395 10.03 -23.54 -21.71
C LEU A 395 9.03 -22.68 -20.93
N VAL A 396 8.62 -23.11 -19.73
CA VAL A 396 7.73 -22.29 -18.89
C VAL A 396 8.45 -21.05 -18.34
N LEU A 397 9.74 -21.16 -18.02
CA LEU A 397 10.58 -20.02 -17.65
C LEU A 397 10.75 -19.03 -18.82
N GLY A 398 10.87 -19.52 -20.05
CA GLY A 398 10.95 -18.68 -21.24
C GLY A 398 9.67 -17.86 -21.48
N TRP A 399 8.51 -18.38 -21.06
CA TRP A 399 7.25 -17.63 -21.07
C TRP A 399 7.09 -16.71 -19.85
N SER A 400 7.41 -17.21 -18.65
CA SER A 400 7.20 -16.49 -17.39
C SER A 400 8.23 -15.38 -17.16
N GLY A 401 9.47 -15.61 -17.57
CA GLY A 401 10.62 -14.73 -17.34
C GLY A 401 10.39 -13.32 -17.87
N PRO A 402 10.07 -13.13 -19.17
CA PRO A 402 9.78 -11.80 -19.71
C PRO A 402 8.68 -11.06 -18.95
N LEU A 403 7.64 -11.75 -18.48
CA LEU A 403 6.55 -11.15 -17.71
C LEU A 403 6.99 -10.66 -16.32
N LEU A 404 7.96 -11.34 -15.71
CA LEU A 404 8.55 -10.92 -14.42
C LEU A 404 9.41 -9.66 -14.55
N PHE A 405 9.96 -9.40 -15.75
CA PHE A 405 10.80 -8.21 -16.02
C PHE A 405 10.01 -6.97 -16.48
N LEU A 406 8.69 -7.07 -16.64
CA LEU A 406 7.82 -5.92 -16.97
C LEU A 406 7.57 -4.99 -15.76
N GLY A 407 8.01 -5.37 -14.56
CA GLY A 407 7.70 -4.62 -13.33
C GLY A 407 8.36 -3.24 -13.27
N GLY A 408 7.55 -2.18 -13.38
CA GLY A 408 7.73 -0.90 -12.68
C GLY A 408 8.77 0.09 -13.21
N ASN A 409 9.75 -0.34 -13.99
CA ASN A 409 10.92 0.48 -14.32
C ASN A 409 10.91 1.01 -15.76
N ASP A 410 9.76 1.05 -16.43
CA ASP A 410 9.68 1.62 -17.77
C ASP A 410 9.76 3.16 -17.71
N PRO A 411 10.86 3.79 -18.18
CA PRO A 411 11.02 5.25 -18.14
C PRO A 411 10.06 5.97 -19.10
N THR A 412 9.41 5.24 -20.01
CA THR A 412 8.51 5.81 -21.02
C THR A 412 7.07 5.99 -20.53
N VAL A 413 6.74 5.49 -19.33
CA VAL A 413 5.41 5.63 -18.73
C VAL A 413 5.02 7.11 -18.67
N ARG A 414 3.87 7.44 -19.29
CA ARG A 414 3.31 8.78 -19.28
C ARG A 414 2.46 8.98 -18.03
N VAL A 415 2.92 9.86 -17.14
CA VAL A 415 2.14 10.33 -16.01
C VAL A 415 1.18 11.43 -16.50
N PRO A 416 -0.14 11.32 -16.27
CA PRO A 416 -1.09 12.37 -16.62
C PRO A 416 -0.75 13.68 -15.92
N THR A 417 -0.90 14.81 -16.61
CA THR A 417 -0.61 16.14 -16.06
C THR A 417 -1.44 16.44 -14.82
N GLN A 418 -2.66 15.90 -14.74
CA GLN A 418 -3.54 16.01 -13.57
C GLN A 418 -2.95 15.33 -12.33
N VAL A 419 -2.23 14.22 -12.49
CA VAL A 419 -1.55 13.55 -11.36
C VAL A 419 -0.35 14.37 -10.89
N VAL A 420 0.39 14.98 -11.82
CA VAL A 420 1.53 15.86 -11.51
C VAL A 420 1.05 17.13 -10.81
N ALA A 421 0.00 17.77 -11.33
CA ALA A 421 -0.63 18.94 -10.72
C ALA A 421 -1.23 18.61 -9.35
N GLY A 422 -1.94 17.48 -9.23
CA GLY A 422 -2.48 17.01 -7.96
C GLY A 422 -1.38 16.75 -6.92
N GLN A 423 -0.24 16.17 -7.30
CA GLN A 423 0.89 16.02 -6.39
C GLN A 423 1.43 17.38 -5.93
N ARG A 424 1.66 18.31 -6.88
CA ARG A 424 2.09 19.69 -6.58
C ARG A 424 1.19 20.37 -5.55
N ASP A 425 -0.12 20.37 -5.78
CA ASP A 425 -1.10 21.09 -4.96
C ASP A 425 -1.22 20.46 -3.56
N ARG A 426 -1.09 19.14 -3.47
CA ARG A 426 -1.06 18.43 -2.19
C ARG A 426 0.23 18.67 -1.41
N THR A 427 1.37 18.82 -2.09
CA THR A 427 2.63 19.23 -1.46
C THR A 427 2.58 20.67 -0.95
N ASP A 428 1.93 21.58 -1.71
CA ASP A 428 1.65 22.96 -1.27
C ASP A 428 0.79 22.96 0.00
N THR A 429 -0.29 22.18 0.00
CA THR A 429 -1.16 22.01 1.16
C THR A 429 -0.40 21.44 2.38
N ALA A 430 0.53 20.52 2.16
CA ALA A 430 1.37 19.97 3.24
C ALA A 430 2.32 21.03 3.82
N ALA A 431 2.95 21.85 2.97
CA ALA A 431 3.80 22.96 3.41
C ALA A 431 3.01 24.00 4.21
N ASP A 432 1.82 24.37 3.74
CA ASP A 432 0.94 25.31 4.42
C ASP A 432 0.49 24.81 5.80
N ARG A 433 0.19 23.52 5.93
CA ARG A 433 -0.17 22.93 7.23
C ARG A 433 0.95 22.99 8.24
N ILE A 434 2.19 22.70 7.84
CA ILE A 434 3.34 22.79 8.74
C ILE A 434 3.54 24.24 9.16
N ARG A 435 3.49 25.16 8.19
CA ARG A 435 3.60 26.60 8.46
C ARG A 435 2.53 27.05 9.44
N GLN A 436 1.27 26.66 9.21
CA GLN A 436 0.15 26.99 10.08
C GLN A 436 0.36 26.42 11.49
N ALA A 437 0.66 25.12 11.61
CA ALA A 437 0.87 24.45 12.90
C ALA A 437 2.01 25.08 13.74
N LEU A 438 3.09 25.49 13.07
CA LEU A 438 4.23 26.17 13.70
C LEU A 438 3.88 27.62 14.11
N ASN A 439 3.20 28.37 13.25
CA ASN A 439 2.74 29.73 13.56
C ASN A 439 1.69 29.73 14.69
N GLU A 440 0.78 28.75 14.71
CA GLU A 440 -0.17 28.52 15.80
C GLU A 440 0.56 28.22 17.09
N GLY A 441 1.56 27.32 17.05
CA GLY A 441 2.39 27.06 18.22
C GLY A 441 3.15 28.29 18.72
N TYR A 442 3.48 29.26 17.86
CA TYR A 442 4.02 30.54 18.30
C TYR A 442 2.95 31.49 18.87
N ALA A 443 1.76 31.52 18.26
CA ALA A 443 0.63 32.30 18.73
C ALA A 443 0.15 31.86 20.12
N ASP A 444 0.12 30.55 20.39
CA ASP A 444 -0.18 29.99 21.71
C ASP A 444 0.75 30.57 22.78
N LEU A 445 2.07 30.57 22.52
CA LEU A 445 3.06 31.15 23.44
C LEU A 445 2.86 32.66 23.63
N ARG A 446 2.61 33.42 22.55
CA ARG A 446 2.30 34.86 22.66
C ARG A 446 1.04 35.12 23.48
N SER A 447 0.05 34.24 23.40
CA SER A 447 -1.20 34.37 24.16
C SER A 447 -1.02 34.10 25.66
N LEU A 448 -0.03 33.27 26.02
CA LEU A 448 0.33 32.92 27.40
C LEU A 448 1.28 33.93 28.04
N ALA A 449 2.10 34.59 27.22
CA ALA A 449 3.12 35.53 27.67
C ALA A 449 2.62 36.57 28.70
N PRO A 450 1.46 37.26 28.52
CA PRO A 450 0.98 38.22 29.52
C PRO A 450 0.62 37.59 30.86
N SER A 451 0.04 36.38 30.85
CA SER A 451 -0.32 35.67 32.10
C SER A 451 0.91 35.16 32.84
N LEU A 452 2.00 34.87 32.13
CA LEU A 452 3.26 34.42 32.69
C LEU A 452 4.15 35.58 33.16
N ALA A 453 4.06 36.76 32.53
CA ALA A 453 4.81 37.95 32.92
C ALA A 453 4.53 38.40 34.37
N GLU A 454 3.32 38.16 34.87
CA GLU A 454 2.88 38.52 36.22
C GLU A 454 2.82 37.32 37.19
N ALA A 455 3.11 36.11 36.71
CA ALA A 455 2.98 34.89 37.51
C ALA A 455 4.18 34.69 38.45
N SER A 456 3.90 34.20 39.67
CA SER A 456 4.94 33.60 40.51
C SER A 456 5.44 32.30 39.87
N VAL A 457 6.65 31.86 40.21
CA VAL A 457 7.28 30.64 39.65
C VAL A 457 6.34 29.43 39.73
N GLY A 458 5.75 29.14 40.91
CA GLY A 458 4.84 27.99 41.06
C GLY A 458 3.55 28.12 40.24
N LYS A 459 3.04 29.34 40.02
CA LYS A 459 1.87 29.57 39.15
C LYS A 459 2.26 29.43 37.67
N ALA A 460 3.46 29.88 37.30
CA ALA A 460 4.01 29.70 35.97
C ALA A 460 4.17 28.21 35.63
N ASP A 461 4.79 27.42 36.52
CA ASP A 461 4.94 25.96 36.31
C ASP A 461 3.58 25.27 36.12
N ALA A 462 2.58 25.60 36.95
CA ALA A 462 1.24 25.04 36.82
C ALA A 462 0.58 25.41 35.48
N LEU A 463 0.73 26.66 35.01
CA LEU A 463 0.22 27.11 33.72
C LEU A 463 0.93 26.44 32.54
N LEU A 464 2.26 26.30 32.60
CA LEU A 464 3.05 25.61 31.58
C LEU A 464 2.68 24.11 31.53
N GLN A 465 2.51 23.47 32.68
CA GLN A 465 2.11 22.06 32.76
C GLN A 465 0.70 21.82 32.19
N ALA A 466 -0.25 22.70 32.52
CA ALA A 466 -1.60 22.65 31.96
C ALA A 466 -1.57 22.83 30.43
N THR A 467 -0.79 23.80 29.94
CA THR A 467 -0.62 24.05 28.51
C THR A 467 0.00 22.84 27.80
N LEU A 468 1.03 22.24 28.39
CA LEU A 468 1.70 21.06 27.85
C LEU A 468 0.75 19.85 27.76
N ALA A 469 -0.12 19.68 28.76
CA ALA A 469 -1.13 18.62 28.77
C ALA A 469 -2.25 18.84 27.75
N GLU A 470 -2.60 20.10 27.46
CA GLU A 470 -3.58 20.47 26.44
C GLU A 470 -3.03 20.31 25.02
N HIS A 471 -1.71 20.54 24.84
CA HIS A 471 -1.06 20.59 23.54
C HIS A 471 0.03 19.55 23.37
N ASP A 472 -0.29 18.46 22.67
CA ASP A 472 0.68 17.40 22.39
C ASP A 472 1.80 17.81 21.42
N ARG A 473 1.75 19.03 20.86
CA ARG A 473 2.77 19.58 19.95
C ARG A 473 4.09 19.92 20.64
N TYR A 474 4.08 20.22 21.94
CA TYR A 474 5.27 20.64 22.67
C TYR A 474 5.91 19.47 23.43
N ARG A 475 7.22 19.38 23.34
CA ARG A 475 8.06 18.48 24.14
C ARG A 475 8.35 19.09 25.51
N SER A 476 8.59 20.40 25.53
CA SER A 476 8.86 21.18 26.73
C SER A 476 8.42 22.61 26.53
N LEU A 477 8.01 23.23 27.64
CA LEU A 477 7.65 24.64 27.75
C LEU A 477 8.44 25.23 28.92
N TYR A 478 9.08 26.37 28.72
CA TYR A 478 9.89 26.98 29.77
C TYR A 478 10.07 28.49 29.61
N VAL A 479 10.26 29.18 30.73
CA VAL A 479 10.55 30.60 30.78
C VAL A 479 12.02 30.80 31.08
N LEU A 480 12.70 31.57 30.24
CA LEU A 480 14.06 32.04 30.47
C LEU A 480 14.04 33.48 30.95
N GLY A 481 14.84 33.78 31.97
CA GLY A 481 15.08 35.12 32.48
C GLY A 481 15.97 35.95 31.56
N ALA A 482 16.27 37.19 31.98
CA ALA A 482 16.99 38.16 31.14
C ALA A 482 18.44 37.74 30.83
N ASN A 483 19.05 36.86 31.63
CA ASN A 483 20.38 36.30 31.35
C ASN A 483 20.31 34.84 30.85
N GLY A 484 19.11 34.36 30.53
CA GLY A 484 18.88 32.99 30.09
C GLY A 484 18.84 31.96 31.23
N GLU A 485 18.75 32.40 32.49
CA GLU A 485 18.45 31.49 33.60
C GLU A 485 17.05 30.87 33.45
N LEU A 486 16.89 29.61 33.84
CA LEU A 486 15.60 28.93 33.79
C LEU A 486 14.73 29.38 34.98
N LEU A 487 13.62 30.05 34.71
CA LEU A 487 12.71 30.58 35.73
C LEU A 487 11.54 29.65 36.04
N ALA A 488 11.00 28.97 35.02
CA ALA A 488 9.87 28.05 35.12
C ALA A 488 9.95 27.01 33.99
N HIS A 489 9.43 25.80 34.21
CA HIS A 489 9.57 24.68 33.26
C HIS A 489 8.47 23.62 33.39
N ALA A 490 8.07 23.05 32.26
CA ALA A 490 7.23 21.89 32.15
C ALA A 490 7.71 20.97 31.01
N GLY A 491 7.61 19.65 31.21
CA GLY A 491 7.94 18.63 30.21
C GLY A 491 9.39 18.13 30.28
N GLU A 492 9.98 17.80 29.13
CA GLU A 492 11.36 17.32 29.08
C GLU A 492 12.39 18.43 29.29
N ALA A 493 13.63 18.08 29.65
CA ALA A 493 14.69 19.05 29.89
C ALA A 493 14.94 19.98 28.67
N PRO A 494 15.06 21.30 28.87
CA PRO A 494 15.38 22.25 27.80
C PRO A 494 16.66 21.88 27.05
N HIS A 495 16.68 22.07 25.73
CA HIS A 495 17.84 21.76 24.91
C HIS A 495 19.01 22.73 25.15
N ARG A 496 18.71 24.02 25.33
CA ARG A 496 19.69 25.07 25.65
C ARG A 496 19.12 26.07 26.66
N THR A 497 19.96 26.45 27.60
CA THR A 497 19.75 27.54 28.58
C THR A 497 20.94 28.50 28.53
N GLY A 498 20.83 29.66 29.16
CA GLY A 498 21.88 30.69 29.20
C GLY A 498 21.73 31.77 28.11
N PRO A 499 22.70 32.69 27.99
CA PRO A 499 22.55 33.89 27.16
C PRO A 499 22.35 33.59 25.67
N GLU A 500 22.95 32.51 25.18
CA GLU A 500 22.82 32.01 23.80
C GLU A 500 21.45 31.38 23.48
N ALA A 501 20.65 31.09 24.51
CA ALA A 501 19.27 30.67 24.35
C ALA A 501 18.30 31.87 24.19
N LEU A 502 18.77 33.09 24.45
CA LEU A 502 18.05 34.33 24.16
C LEU A 502 18.21 34.70 22.68
N GLY A 503 17.25 35.41 22.12
CA GLY A 503 17.30 35.91 20.73
C GLY A 503 15.92 36.23 20.17
N ALA A 504 15.84 36.44 18.86
CA ALA A 504 14.63 36.79 18.12
C ALA A 504 13.39 35.96 18.52
N SER A 505 12.26 36.65 18.66
CA SER A 505 10.95 36.01 18.79
C SER A 505 10.50 35.41 17.46
N GLY A 506 9.80 34.28 17.52
CA GLY A 506 9.33 33.53 16.36
C GLY A 506 9.68 32.05 16.43
N VAL A 507 9.55 31.36 15.31
CA VAL A 507 9.92 29.94 15.17
C VAL A 507 11.34 29.85 14.65
N LEU A 508 12.15 28.97 15.23
CA LEU A 508 13.55 28.78 14.86
C LEU A 508 14.03 27.35 15.05
N LEU A 509 15.15 27.04 14.40
CA LEU A 509 15.91 25.80 14.56
C LEU A 509 17.02 26.02 15.60
N LEU A 510 17.00 25.25 16.69
CA LEU A 510 17.93 25.37 17.81
C LEU A 510 19.30 24.70 17.55
N ASN A 511 19.37 23.76 16.61
CA ASN A 511 20.60 23.05 16.27
C ASN A 511 20.76 22.86 14.76
N SER A 512 22.00 22.89 14.28
CA SER A 512 22.34 22.71 12.86
C SER A 512 22.92 21.33 12.55
N SER A 513 23.09 20.46 13.55
CA SER A 513 23.60 19.09 13.45
C SER A 513 23.17 18.25 14.66
N GLY A 514 23.35 16.93 14.59
CA GLY A 514 23.04 15.99 15.67
C GLY A 514 22.04 14.91 15.27
N LYS A 515 21.64 14.06 16.24
CA LYS A 515 20.75 12.92 16.00
C LYS A 515 19.30 13.33 15.71
N GLU A 516 18.85 14.47 16.23
CA GLU A 516 17.48 14.97 16.10
C GLU A 516 17.48 16.49 15.88
N PRO A 517 16.68 17.02 14.94
CA PRO A 517 16.46 18.44 14.79
C PRO A 517 15.56 18.96 15.92
N ARG A 518 15.95 20.09 16.50
CA ARG A 518 15.28 20.74 17.64
C ARG A 518 14.70 22.05 17.14
N ILE A 519 13.38 22.11 17.04
CA ILE A 519 12.64 23.28 16.54
C ILE A 519 11.88 23.88 17.72
N ALA A 520 11.91 25.19 17.88
CA ALA A 520 11.23 25.87 18.98
C ALA A 520 10.55 27.16 18.51
N ALA A 521 9.48 27.51 19.21
CA ALA A 521 8.90 28.84 19.16
C ALA A 521 9.35 29.64 20.38
N ARG A 522 9.65 30.93 20.19
CA ARG A 522 10.05 31.87 21.24
C ARG A 522 9.16 33.10 21.23
N ALA A 523 8.58 33.45 22.37
CA ALA A 523 7.79 34.67 22.55
C ALA A 523 8.35 35.48 23.72
N ALA A 524 8.50 36.80 23.53
CA ALA A 524 8.84 37.70 24.63
C ALA A 524 7.70 37.76 25.67
N LEU A 525 8.03 37.75 26.97
CA LEU A 525 7.04 37.93 28.04
C LEU A 525 6.55 39.39 28.15
N ALA A 526 7.39 40.35 27.80
CA ALA A 526 7.01 41.76 27.71
C ALA A 526 6.59 42.10 26.28
N ALA A 527 5.45 42.79 26.13
CA ALA A 527 4.98 43.23 24.82
C ALA A 527 6.00 44.18 24.19
N ALA A 528 6.53 43.83 23.01
CA ALA A 528 7.20 44.79 22.15
C ALA A 528 6.16 45.85 21.73
N PRO A 529 6.52 47.15 21.69
CA PRO A 529 5.61 48.18 21.23
C PRO A 529 5.09 47.87 19.80
N PRO A 530 3.83 48.21 19.49
CA PRO A 530 3.15 47.82 18.24
C PRO A 530 3.84 48.30 16.96
N ASP A 531 4.77 49.26 17.07
CA ASP A 531 5.48 49.87 15.94
C ASP A 531 6.84 49.21 15.63
N ALA A 532 7.20 48.11 16.32
CA ALA A 532 8.48 47.40 16.17
C ALA A 532 8.47 46.29 15.10
N GLU A 533 7.56 46.34 14.13
CA GLU A 533 7.58 45.44 12.95
C GLU A 533 8.59 45.87 11.88
N THR A 534 9.42 46.88 12.14
CA THR A 534 10.51 47.31 11.26
C THR A 534 11.71 46.34 11.36
N GLU A 535 12.33 46.02 10.22
CA GLU A 535 13.43 45.05 10.06
C GLU A 535 14.65 45.27 11.00
N ASP A 536 14.78 46.44 11.62
CA ASP A 536 15.93 46.87 12.44
C ASP A 536 15.60 47.18 13.91
N ALA A 537 14.42 46.82 14.42
CA ALA A 537 14.08 47.08 15.82
C ALA A 537 14.95 46.24 16.78
N PRO A 538 15.62 46.84 17.78
CA PRO A 538 16.46 46.10 18.71
C PRO A 538 15.65 45.04 19.45
N GLU A 539 16.16 43.80 19.43
CA GLU A 539 15.51 42.66 20.09
C GLU A 539 15.20 42.98 21.56
N PRO A 540 13.99 42.66 22.05
CA PRO A 540 13.63 42.96 23.42
C PRO A 540 14.53 42.17 24.38
N LYS A 541 15.40 42.91 25.09
CA LYS A 541 16.15 42.40 26.25
C LYS A 541 15.16 42.17 27.40
N GLY A 542 14.65 40.95 27.53
CA GLY A 542 13.68 40.59 28.55
C GLY A 542 13.46 39.08 28.63
N PRO A 543 12.71 38.61 29.64
CA PRO A 543 12.41 37.20 29.77
C PRO A 543 11.62 36.68 28.55
N VAL A 544 11.90 35.45 28.15
CA VAL A 544 11.31 34.79 26.98
C VAL A 544 10.67 33.46 27.34
N LEU A 545 9.51 33.18 26.76
CA LEU A 545 8.82 31.90 26.81
C LEU A 545 9.26 31.10 25.60
N VAL A 546 9.73 29.88 25.84
CA VAL A 546 10.18 28.96 24.81
C VAL A 546 9.33 27.70 24.85
N GLY A 547 8.87 27.27 23.69
CA GLY A 547 8.24 25.97 23.49
C GLY A 547 8.97 25.16 22.45
N GLU A 548 9.58 24.05 22.85
CA GLU A 548 10.21 23.11 21.92
C GLU A 548 9.17 22.16 21.34
N PHE A 549 9.14 22.01 20.02
CA PHE A 549 8.21 21.10 19.35
C PHE A 549 8.67 19.65 19.43
N LYS A 550 7.73 18.72 19.54
CA LYS A 550 8.02 17.29 19.37
C LYS A 550 8.35 17.01 17.91
N THR A 551 9.42 16.26 17.67
CA THR A 551 9.76 15.76 16.32
C THR A 551 8.64 14.87 15.77
N GLY A 552 8.06 14.02 16.62
CA GLY A 552 6.92 13.17 16.28
C GLY A 552 5.67 13.94 15.84
N PHE A 553 5.43 15.13 16.42
CA PHE A 553 4.34 16.01 15.98
C PHE A 553 4.56 16.47 14.53
N LEU A 554 5.75 16.96 14.21
CA LEU A 554 6.08 17.41 12.85
C LEU A 554 6.05 16.25 11.85
N SER A 555 6.63 15.10 12.19
CA SER A 555 6.54 13.89 11.36
C SER A 555 5.09 13.44 11.16
N GLY A 556 4.24 13.53 12.18
CA GLY A 556 2.81 13.23 12.09
C GLY A 556 2.06 14.14 11.10
N LEU A 557 2.45 15.41 10.99
CA LEU A 557 1.86 16.34 10.00
C LEU A 557 2.18 15.95 8.54
N LEU A 558 3.33 15.28 8.33
CA LEU A 558 3.80 14.84 7.01
C LEU A 558 3.16 13.53 6.54
N VAL A 559 2.56 12.73 7.43
CA VAL A 559 1.92 11.46 7.07
C VAL A 559 0.62 11.73 6.29
N ARG A 560 0.62 11.43 4.98
CA ARG A 560 -0.57 11.54 4.11
C ARG A 560 -0.68 10.36 3.15
N PRO A 561 -1.87 9.74 3.03
CA PRO A 561 -2.12 8.70 2.03
C PRO A 561 -1.79 9.19 0.62
N GLY A 562 -1.04 8.40 -0.14
CA GLY A 562 -0.77 8.68 -1.56
C GLY A 562 0.17 9.86 -1.87
N LEU A 563 0.81 10.51 -0.89
CA LEU A 563 1.89 11.47 -1.16
C LEU A 563 3.28 10.81 -1.33
N GLY A 564 3.39 9.52 -1.00
CA GLY A 564 4.66 8.79 -1.00
C GLY A 564 5.54 9.21 0.18
N ARG A 565 6.83 9.39 -0.08
CA ARG A 565 7.79 9.88 0.93
C ARG A 565 7.73 11.38 1.00
N VAL A 566 7.70 11.94 2.20
CA VAL A 566 7.57 13.37 2.46
C VAL A 566 8.67 13.81 3.42
N TRP A 567 9.37 14.88 3.07
CA TRP A 567 10.44 15.47 3.87
C TRP A 567 10.17 16.95 4.10
N LEU A 568 10.48 17.41 5.31
CA LEU A 568 10.64 18.82 5.63
C LEU A 568 12.14 19.15 5.59
N LEU A 569 12.50 20.20 4.87
CA LEU A 569 13.88 20.62 4.64
C LEU A 569 14.14 22.02 5.19
N ASP A 570 15.35 22.25 5.66
CA ASP A 570 15.83 23.60 5.97
C ASP A 570 16.20 24.41 4.71
N ASP A 571 16.62 25.66 4.91
CA ASP A 571 17.10 26.58 3.87
C ASP A 571 18.31 26.05 3.09
N ARG A 572 19.05 25.12 3.69
CA ARG A 572 20.22 24.43 3.11
C ARG A 572 19.86 23.08 2.51
N GLN A 573 18.56 22.77 2.36
CA GLN A 573 18.05 21.51 1.79
C GLN A 573 18.39 20.25 2.61
N ARG A 574 18.60 20.41 3.92
CA ARG A 574 18.87 19.31 4.85
C ARG A 574 17.59 18.84 5.53
N VAL A 575 17.46 17.54 5.73
CA VAL A 575 16.22 16.94 6.26
C VAL A 575 16.04 17.27 7.74
N LEU A 576 14.92 17.92 8.07
CA LEU A 576 14.49 18.23 9.44
C LEU A 576 13.50 17.20 9.99
N ALA A 577 12.57 16.73 9.15
CA ALA A 577 11.59 15.70 9.50
C ALA A 577 11.18 14.93 8.26
N ALA A 578 10.67 13.72 8.45
CA ALA A 578 10.07 12.93 7.37
C ALA A 578 8.89 12.10 7.90
N ASN A 579 8.05 11.61 6.98
CA ASN A 579 6.97 10.68 7.31
C ASN A 579 7.48 9.23 7.52
N GLU A 580 8.59 8.85 6.87
CA GLU A 580 9.21 7.53 6.98
C GLU A 580 10.74 7.68 7.03
N GLY A 581 11.42 6.72 7.68
CA GLY A 581 12.84 6.74 8.08
C GLY A 581 13.77 7.75 7.39
N TYR A 582 14.38 8.65 8.18
CA TYR A 582 15.28 9.69 7.69
C TYR A 582 16.55 9.83 8.53
N SER A 583 17.57 10.43 7.93
CA SER A 583 18.77 10.88 8.63
C SER A 583 18.65 12.38 8.91
N SER A 584 18.66 12.76 10.18
CA SER A 584 18.61 14.15 10.63
C SER A 584 19.76 14.97 10.04
N PHE A 585 19.43 16.10 9.43
CA PHE A 585 20.36 16.96 8.70
C PHE A 585 21.09 16.29 7.52
N GLY A 586 20.64 15.10 7.10
CA GLY A 586 21.15 14.44 5.91
C GLY A 586 20.71 15.16 4.63
N GLU A 587 21.44 14.90 3.55
CA GLU A 587 21.03 15.30 2.21
C GLU A 587 19.81 14.48 1.76
N LEU A 588 19.05 15.00 0.79
CA LEU A 588 17.99 14.21 0.19
C LEU A 588 18.60 12.95 -0.46
N PRO A 589 17.96 11.77 -0.33
CA PRO A 589 18.40 10.55 -1.00
C PRO A 589 18.53 10.72 -2.52
N ASP A 590 17.69 11.60 -3.09
CA ASP A 590 17.65 11.90 -4.51
C ASP A 590 18.39 13.22 -4.79
N GLY A 591 19.70 13.16 -5.05
CA GLY A 591 20.52 14.33 -5.44
C GLY A 591 20.03 15.07 -6.70
N ARG A 592 19.07 14.48 -7.41
CA ARG A 592 18.35 14.98 -8.59
C ARG A 592 17.19 15.94 -8.25
N ALA A 593 16.77 16.01 -6.98
CA ALA A 593 15.70 16.89 -6.49
C ALA A 593 16.02 18.40 -6.60
N ARG A 594 17.28 18.76 -6.87
CA ARG A 594 17.76 20.14 -6.93
C ARG A 594 17.02 21.02 -7.93
N LYS A 595 16.65 20.49 -9.10
CA LYS A 595 15.91 21.26 -10.12
C LYS A 595 14.52 21.65 -9.62
N VAL A 596 13.74 20.68 -9.15
CA VAL A 596 12.39 20.92 -8.62
C VAL A 596 12.43 21.83 -7.39
N LEU A 597 13.42 21.67 -6.52
CA LEU A 597 13.65 22.55 -5.38
C LEU A 597 14.00 23.99 -5.79
N ALA A 598 14.77 24.17 -6.87
CA ALA A 598 15.09 25.49 -7.39
C ALA A 598 13.85 26.18 -7.97
N ASP A 599 13.02 25.45 -8.71
CA ASP A 599 11.75 25.93 -9.24
C ASP A 599 10.74 26.22 -8.12
N ALA A 600 10.82 25.47 -7.02
CA ALA A 600 9.93 25.58 -5.86
C ALA A 600 10.26 26.74 -4.90
N LYS A 601 11.30 27.54 -5.15
CA LYS A 601 11.72 28.61 -4.21
C LYS A 601 10.64 29.64 -3.89
N LYS A 602 9.77 29.95 -4.87
CA LYS A 602 8.73 31.00 -4.74
C LYS A 602 7.30 30.45 -4.71
N SER A 603 7.08 29.27 -5.28
CA SER A 603 5.76 28.64 -5.38
C SER A 603 5.96 27.14 -5.57
N ALA A 604 4.99 26.32 -5.17
CA ALA A 604 5.08 24.87 -5.38
C ALA A 604 5.46 24.49 -6.83
N ALA A 605 6.22 23.42 -7.00
CA ALA A 605 6.61 22.87 -8.29
C ALA A 605 6.56 21.34 -8.25
N ALA A 606 6.29 20.70 -9.38
CA ALA A 606 6.34 19.25 -9.52
C ALA A 606 6.87 18.87 -10.90
N ASP A 607 7.64 17.78 -10.95
CA ASP A 607 8.18 17.22 -12.19
C ASP A 607 8.33 15.70 -12.05
N VAL A 608 8.34 15.00 -13.19
CA VAL A 608 8.60 13.55 -13.24
C VAL A 608 10.06 13.35 -13.60
N LEU A 609 10.86 12.95 -12.62
CA LEU A 609 12.27 12.63 -12.84
C LEU A 609 12.38 11.23 -13.46
N ARG A 610 12.79 11.20 -14.73
CA ARG A 610 13.07 9.97 -15.50
C ARG A 610 14.56 9.59 -15.53
N ASP A 611 15.41 10.53 -15.09
CA ASP A 611 16.83 10.50 -14.71
C ASP A 611 17.44 9.28 -14.00
N GLY A 612 17.05 8.01 -14.18
CA GLY A 612 17.67 6.84 -13.53
C GLY A 612 16.83 5.56 -13.55
N ASP A 613 17.23 4.54 -12.76
CA ASP A 613 16.60 3.21 -12.81
C ASP A 613 15.12 3.19 -12.38
N ASP A 614 14.71 4.14 -11.52
CA ASP A 614 13.34 4.25 -10.99
C ASP A 614 12.75 5.66 -11.22
N PRO A 615 11.83 5.81 -12.21
CA PRO A 615 11.15 7.08 -12.45
C PRO A 615 10.34 7.52 -11.23
N THR A 616 10.48 8.77 -10.83
CA THR A 616 9.87 9.30 -9.59
C THR A 616 9.15 10.61 -9.86
N LEU A 617 7.90 10.71 -9.40
CA LEU A 617 7.15 11.96 -9.35
C LEU A 617 7.58 12.75 -8.10
N LEU A 618 8.24 13.88 -8.31
CA LEU A 618 8.73 14.73 -7.23
C LEU A 618 7.97 16.05 -7.24
N ALA A 619 7.61 16.54 -6.07
CA ALA A 619 7.08 17.87 -5.88
C ALA A 619 7.72 18.55 -4.68
N ALA A 620 7.85 19.86 -4.72
CA ALA A 620 8.38 20.68 -3.64
C ALA A 620 7.54 21.94 -3.47
N ALA A 621 7.37 22.39 -2.22
CA ALA A 621 6.67 23.63 -1.89
C ALA A 621 7.38 24.37 -0.75
N PRO A 622 7.57 25.69 -0.84
CA PRO A 622 8.18 26.47 0.22
C PRO A 622 7.18 26.71 1.35
N LEU A 623 7.65 26.83 2.59
CA LEU A 623 6.83 27.34 3.70
C LEU A 623 6.69 28.87 3.58
N GLY A 624 6.11 29.36 2.48
CA GLY A 624 5.95 30.78 2.18
C GLY A 624 4.74 31.45 2.84
N GLY A 625 4.53 32.76 2.61
CA GLY A 625 3.36 33.49 3.12
C GLY A 625 3.66 34.36 4.36
N ASN A 626 2.69 34.50 5.25
CA ASN A 626 2.79 35.38 6.43
C ASN A 626 3.24 34.62 7.70
N GLY A 627 3.84 35.35 8.65
CA GLY A 627 4.23 34.84 9.97
C GLY A 627 5.74 34.59 10.10
N SER A 628 6.18 34.18 11.30
CA SER A 628 7.61 34.00 11.61
C SER A 628 8.26 32.86 10.82
N VAL A 629 7.48 31.84 10.46
CA VAL A 629 7.98 30.65 9.74
C VAL A 629 8.39 30.97 8.30
N ALA A 630 7.75 31.96 7.66
CA ALA A 630 8.03 32.31 6.26
C ALA A 630 9.47 32.81 6.05
N LYS A 631 10.10 33.34 7.10
CA LYS A 631 11.48 33.83 7.08
C LYS A 631 12.53 32.73 7.09
N LEU A 632 12.14 31.49 7.43
CA LEU A 632 13.07 30.37 7.61
C LEU A 632 13.58 29.77 6.31
N GLY A 633 12.91 30.03 5.18
CA GLY A 633 13.30 29.47 3.87
C GLY A 633 13.13 27.96 3.76
N TRP A 634 12.37 27.33 4.66
CA TRP A 634 12.14 25.89 4.67
C TRP A 634 11.22 25.46 3.54
N SER A 635 11.29 24.18 3.17
CA SER A 635 10.45 23.60 2.13
C SER A 635 10.00 22.18 2.46
N VAL A 636 8.85 21.78 1.93
CA VAL A 636 8.39 20.39 1.94
C VAL A 636 8.67 19.79 0.58
N VAL A 637 9.19 18.57 0.57
CA VAL A 637 9.41 17.78 -0.64
C VAL A 637 8.67 16.46 -0.52
N THR A 638 8.02 16.06 -1.60
CA THR A 638 7.36 14.75 -1.71
C THR A 638 7.95 13.99 -2.89
N ALA A 639 8.23 12.70 -2.72
CA ALA A 639 8.61 11.79 -3.79
C ALA A 639 7.69 10.57 -3.81
N HIS A 640 7.05 10.34 -4.95
CA HIS A 640 6.24 9.16 -5.18
C HIS A 640 6.77 8.37 -6.40
N PRO A 641 7.23 7.12 -6.22
CA PRO A 641 7.70 6.32 -7.35
C PRO A 641 6.60 6.13 -8.39
N VAL A 642 6.92 6.35 -9.67
CA VAL A 642 5.93 6.25 -10.75
C VAL A 642 5.38 4.83 -10.84
N ALA A 643 6.21 3.81 -10.59
CA ALA A 643 5.81 2.40 -10.54
C ALA A 643 4.65 2.12 -9.56
N TRP A 644 4.52 2.95 -8.52
CA TRP A 644 3.51 2.80 -7.46
C TRP A 644 2.17 3.46 -7.80
N LEU A 645 2.17 4.41 -8.74
CA LEU A 645 0.94 5.05 -9.23
C LEU A 645 0.04 4.03 -9.94
N HIS A 646 -1.27 4.11 -9.70
CA HIS A 646 -2.29 3.28 -10.37
C HIS A 646 -2.57 3.73 -11.82
N LEU A 647 -1.51 3.88 -12.60
CA LEU A 647 -1.57 4.06 -14.05
C LEU A 647 -1.98 2.74 -14.72
N ASP A 648 -2.66 2.82 -15.86
CA ASP A 648 -3.16 1.62 -16.53
C ASP A 648 -2.01 0.70 -16.98
N GLN A 649 -0.89 1.29 -17.43
CA GLN A 649 0.32 0.55 -17.79
C GLN A 649 0.91 -0.18 -16.57
N ASN A 650 1.15 0.52 -15.46
CA ASN A 650 1.65 -0.11 -14.23
C ASN A 650 0.72 -1.22 -13.71
N ARG A 651 -0.60 -1.05 -13.84
CA ARG A 651 -1.57 -2.08 -13.46
C ARG A 651 -1.48 -3.30 -14.37
N ALA A 652 -1.31 -3.10 -15.69
CA ALA A 652 -1.06 -4.18 -16.63
C ALA A 652 0.24 -4.91 -16.30
N ASP A 653 1.32 -4.18 -16.03
CA ASP A 653 2.64 -4.73 -15.69
C ASP A 653 2.58 -5.55 -14.40
N ARG A 654 1.98 -5.04 -13.32
CA ARG A 654 1.83 -5.81 -12.06
C ARG A 654 1.00 -7.09 -12.26
N ARG A 655 -0.05 -7.03 -13.08
CA ARG A 655 -0.87 -8.22 -13.39
C ARG A 655 -0.12 -9.22 -14.29
N ALA A 656 0.75 -8.73 -15.19
CA ALA A 656 1.64 -9.57 -15.98
C ALA A 656 2.70 -10.25 -15.10
N VAL A 657 3.32 -9.52 -14.17
CA VAL A 657 4.24 -10.09 -13.17
C VAL A 657 3.53 -11.15 -12.33
N LEU A 658 2.30 -10.89 -11.86
CA LEU A 658 1.50 -11.87 -11.12
C LEU A 658 1.22 -13.12 -11.97
N ALA A 659 0.85 -12.97 -13.24
CA ALA A 659 0.65 -14.08 -14.15
C ALA A 659 1.94 -14.90 -14.37
N GLY A 660 3.09 -14.22 -14.52
CA GLY A 660 4.41 -14.85 -14.59
C GLY A 660 4.76 -15.61 -13.31
N MET A 661 4.50 -15.03 -12.13
CA MET A 661 4.69 -15.70 -10.84
C MET A 661 3.80 -16.95 -10.72
N LEU A 662 2.53 -16.86 -11.09
CA LEU A 662 1.61 -18.01 -11.08
C LEU A 662 2.07 -19.12 -12.04
N GLY A 663 2.54 -18.75 -13.24
CA GLY A 663 3.12 -19.69 -14.20
C GLY A 663 4.35 -20.40 -13.64
N LEU A 664 5.26 -19.64 -13.00
CA LEU A 664 6.45 -20.18 -12.35
C LEU A 664 6.08 -21.14 -11.20
N THR A 665 5.14 -20.76 -10.35
CA THR A 665 4.67 -21.59 -9.22
C THR A 665 4.02 -22.88 -9.72
N ALA A 666 3.17 -22.81 -10.74
CA ALA A 666 2.55 -24.00 -11.34
C ALA A 666 3.60 -24.96 -11.92
N ALA A 667 4.62 -24.43 -12.60
CA ALA A 667 5.72 -25.22 -13.13
C ALA A 667 6.56 -25.87 -12.01
N ALA A 668 6.98 -25.10 -11.02
CA ALA A 668 7.78 -25.61 -9.90
C ALA A 668 7.04 -26.73 -9.15
N LEU A 669 5.74 -26.52 -8.86
CA LEU A 669 4.91 -27.50 -8.15
C LEU A 669 4.75 -28.80 -8.96
N CYS A 670 4.32 -28.71 -10.22
CA CYS A 670 3.98 -29.90 -11.00
C CYS A 670 5.22 -30.64 -11.52
N LEU A 671 6.27 -29.91 -11.96
CA LEU A 671 7.51 -30.53 -12.40
C LEU A 671 8.30 -31.10 -11.22
N GLY A 672 8.27 -30.41 -10.06
CA GLY A 672 8.80 -30.94 -8.80
C GLY A 672 8.06 -32.21 -8.38
N TRP A 673 6.73 -32.21 -8.44
CA TRP A 673 5.92 -33.39 -8.15
C TRP A 673 6.25 -34.57 -9.10
N LEU A 674 6.34 -34.32 -10.41
CA LEU A 674 6.78 -35.32 -11.39
C LEU A 674 8.20 -35.84 -11.10
N PHE A 675 9.11 -34.97 -10.71
CA PHE A 675 10.47 -35.38 -10.36
C PHE A 675 10.49 -36.29 -9.13
N ILE A 676 9.69 -35.99 -8.11
CA ILE A 676 9.63 -36.77 -6.86
C ILE A 676 8.91 -38.12 -7.06
N VAL A 677 7.77 -38.14 -7.75
CA VAL A 677 6.96 -39.38 -7.91
C VAL A 677 7.46 -40.27 -9.04
N VAL A 678 8.01 -39.70 -10.11
CA VAL A 678 8.41 -40.47 -11.30
C VAL A 678 9.93 -40.44 -11.49
N GLY A 679 10.53 -39.25 -11.44
CA GLY A 679 11.97 -39.09 -11.71
C GLY A 679 12.88 -39.87 -10.74
N LEU A 680 12.68 -39.69 -9.43
CA LEU A 680 13.50 -40.30 -8.38
C LEU A 680 13.26 -41.82 -8.26
N PRO A 681 12.01 -42.32 -8.27
CA PRO A 681 11.76 -43.76 -8.22
C PRO A 681 12.25 -44.49 -9.46
N LEU A 682 12.14 -43.89 -10.66
CA LEU A 682 12.70 -44.50 -11.88
C LEU A 682 14.22 -44.63 -11.86
N ARG A 683 14.91 -43.64 -11.30
CA ARG A 683 16.37 -43.70 -11.12
C ARG A 683 16.78 -44.85 -10.21
N ARG A 684 16.07 -45.01 -9.09
CA ARG A 684 16.28 -46.12 -8.14
C ARG A 684 15.98 -47.46 -8.81
N LEU A 685 14.84 -47.56 -9.50
CA LEU A 685 14.43 -48.78 -10.20
C LEU A 685 15.41 -49.19 -11.31
N ALA A 686 15.94 -48.23 -12.08
CA ALA A 686 16.94 -48.52 -13.10
C ALA A 686 18.23 -49.09 -12.50
N ALA A 687 18.72 -48.53 -11.39
CA ALA A 687 19.88 -49.05 -10.68
C ALA A 687 19.63 -50.48 -10.15
N SER A 688 18.45 -50.73 -9.59
CA SER A 688 18.04 -52.06 -9.12
C SER A 688 17.90 -53.08 -10.26
N ALA A 689 17.33 -52.69 -11.39
CA ALA A 689 17.19 -53.56 -12.56
C ALA A 689 18.57 -53.96 -13.14
N GLU A 690 19.50 -53.01 -13.21
CA GLU A 690 20.88 -53.28 -13.64
C GLU A 690 21.63 -54.19 -12.65
N ALA A 691 21.49 -53.97 -11.34
CA ALA A 691 22.08 -54.85 -10.33
C ALA A 691 21.54 -56.28 -10.45
N LEU A 692 20.23 -56.42 -10.68
CA LEU A 692 19.58 -57.72 -10.89
C LEU A 692 20.11 -58.43 -12.14
N ALA A 693 20.28 -57.70 -13.25
CA ALA A 693 20.85 -58.22 -14.50
C ALA A 693 22.34 -58.58 -14.37
N ALA A 694 23.08 -57.88 -13.51
CA ALA A 694 24.46 -58.18 -13.15
C ALA A 694 24.60 -59.34 -12.14
N GLY A 695 23.49 -59.99 -11.75
CA GLY A 695 23.50 -61.17 -10.90
C GLY A 695 23.26 -60.92 -9.41
N ASP A 696 22.88 -59.71 -8.99
CA ASP A 696 22.41 -59.50 -7.61
C ASP A 696 21.02 -60.12 -7.43
N ARG A 697 21.00 -61.31 -6.84
CA ARG A 697 19.77 -62.05 -6.53
C ARG A 697 19.38 -61.98 -5.06
N ARG A 698 20.18 -61.33 -4.21
CA ARG A 698 19.97 -61.25 -2.76
C ARG A 698 19.07 -60.08 -2.38
N THR A 699 19.16 -58.98 -3.12
CA THR A 699 18.35 -57.79 -2.87
C THR A 699 16.91 -58.00 -3.32
N VAL A 700 15.96 -57.91 -2.38
CA VAL A 700 14.52 -57.98 -2.66
C VAL A 700 14.02 -56.64 -3.19
N LEU A 701 13.24 -56.67 -4.28
CA LEU A 701 12.68 -55.47 -4.89
C LEU A 701 11.26 -55.23 -4.37
N TYR A 702 11.11 -54.32 -3.41
CA TYR A 702 9.80 -53.96 -2.88
C TYR A 702 9.08 -52.93 -3.78
N PRO A 703 7.87 -53.24 -4.29
CA PRO A 703 7.05 -52.24 -4.97
C PRO A 703 6.46 -51.26 -3.95
N VAL A 704 7.12 -50.11 -3.77
CA VAL A 704 6.72 -49.08 -2.78
C VAL A 704 5.51 -48.26 -3.24
N HIS A 705 5.26 -48.16 -4.55
CA HIS A 705 4.22 -47.30 -5.14
C HIS A 705 3.19 -48.13 -5.93
N HIS A 706 1.92 -47.71 -5.90
CA HIS A 706 0.84 -48.32 -6.70
C HIS A 706 0.68 -47.66 -8.08
N ASP A 707 1.80 -47.39 -8.75
CA ASP A 707 1.86 -46.71 -10.05
C ASP A 707 2.56 -47.56 -11.13
N GLU A 708 2.79 -46.97 -12.31
CA GLU A 708 3.48 -47.67 -13.39
C GLU A 708 4.91 -48.11 -13.01
N VAL A 709 5.59 -47.35 -12.15
CA VAL A 709 6.96 -47.66 -11.68
C VAL A 709 6.94 -48.85 -10.73
N GLY A 710 6.03 -48.86 -9.75
CA GLY A 710 5.86 -49.98 -8.83
C GLY A 710 5.36 -51.25 -9.52
N ALA A 711 4.57 -51.12 -10.58
CA ALA A 711 4.15 -52.26 -11.38
C ALA A 711 5.33 -52.94 -12.13
N VAL A 712 6.27 -52.14 -12.65
CA VAL A 712 7.53 -52.66 -13.22
C VAL A 712 8.41 -53.27 -12.13
N ALA A 713 8.54 -52.63 -10.97
CA ALA A 713 9.31 -53.16 -9.84
C ALA A 713 8.79 -54.54 -9.38
N ARG A 714 7.47 -54.70 -9.28
CA ARG A 714 6.83 -55.99 -8.97
C ARG A 714 7.16 -57.05 -10.01
N SER A 715 7.17 -56.68 -11.29
CA SER A 715 7.48 -57.62 -12.37
C SER A 715 8.94 -58.06 -12.33
N LEU A 716 9.87 -57.15 -12.01
CA LEU A 716 11.29 -57.48 -11.79
C LEU A 716 11.50 -58.41 -10.59
N GLU A 717 10.76 -58.23 -9.50
CA GLU A 717 10.82 -59.13 -8.34
C GLU A 717 10.37 -60.54 -8.69
N LEU A 718 9.30 -60.68 -9.49
CA LEU A 718 8.87 -61.99 -9.99
C LEU A 718 9.95 -62.65 -10.85
N ILE A 719 10.58 -61.89 -11.75
CA ILE A 719 11.71 -62.38 -12.57
C ILE A 719 12.89 -62.82 -11.67
N ARG A 720 13.23 -62.05 -10.63
CA ARG A 720 14.27 -62.43 -9.67
C ARG A 720 13.94 -63.76 -8.99
N GLN A 721 12.71 -63.96 -8.55
CA GLN A 721 12.27 -65.19 -7.89
C GLN A 721 12.34 -66.40 -8.84
N GLU A 722 11.95 -66.23 -10.11
CA GLU A 722 12.07 -67.28 -11.13
C GLU A 722 13.53 -67.66 -11.37
N LEU A 723 14.42 -66.68 -11.50
CA LEU A 723 15.84 -66.93 -11.70
C LEU A 723 16.50 -67.61 -10.49
N VAL A 724 16.14 -67.22 -9.25
CA VAL A 724 16.62 -67.90 -8.04
C VAL A 724 16.15 -69.36 -8.01
N ARG A 725 14.92 -69.65 -8.42
CA ARG A 725 14.41 -71.03 -8.52
C ARG A 725 15.17 -71.83 -9.59
N ALA A 726 15.47 -71.23 -10.73
CA ALA A 726 16.25 -71.87 -11.79
C ALA A 726 17.68 -72.21 -11.33
N GLU A 727 18.37 -71.28 -10.65
CA GLU A 727 19.72 -71.53 -10.10
C GLU A 727 19.73 -72.63 -9.03
N LEU A 728 18.70 -72.68 -8.16
CA LEU A 728 18.57 -73.73 -7.16
C LEU A 728 18.32 -75.10 -7.81
N ALA A 729 17.50 -75.16 -8.86
CA ALA A 729 17.26 -76.38 -9.63
C ALA A 729 18.54 -76.86 -10.33
N GLU A 730 19.31 -75.97 -10.95
CA GLU A 730 20.57 -76.31 -11.60
C GLU A 730 21.63 -76.79 -10.59
N ARG A 731 21.74 -76.13 -9.43
CA ARG A 731 22.64 -76.56 -8.35
C ARG A 731 22.23 -77.93 -7.78
N ALA A 732 20.93 -78.23 -7.70
CA ALA A 732 20.46 -79.54 -7.28
C ALA A 732 20.87 -80.62 -8.30
N VAL A 733 20.71 -80.35 -9.60
CA VAL A 733 21.15 -81.27 -10.68
C VAL A 733 22.66 -81.50 -10.62
N ARG A 734 23.48 -80.44 -10.45
CA ARG A 734 24.95 -80.54 -10.34
C ARG A 734 25.44 -81.22 -9.06
N ARG A 735 24.63 -81.21 -7.97
CA ARG A 735 24.97 -81.82 -6.68
C ARG A 735 24.56 -83.27 -6.54
N THR A 736 23.79 -83.84 -7.48
CA THR A 736 23.55 -85.28 -7.53
C THR A 736 24.86 -85.99 -7.88
N PRO A 737 25.54 -86.69 -6.95
CA PRO A 737 26.73 -87.43 -7.30
C PRO A 737 26.30 -88.66 -8.11
N ALA A 738 26.98 -88.93 -9.22
CA ALA A 738 26.93 -90.22 -9.89
C ALA A 738 27.37 -91.30 -8.89
N THR A 739 26.42 -91.91 -8.19
CA THR A 739 26.62 -93.08 -7.33
C THR A 739 25.54 -94.09 -7.66
N ALA A 740 25.80 -94.85 -8.72
CA ALA A 740 25.23 -96.17 -8.95
C ALA A 740 26.08 -96.90 -10.01
N ARG A 741 27.23 -97.43 -9.57
CA ARG A 741 27.63 -98.81 -9.84
C ARG A 741 28.71 -99.24 -8.87
#